data_AF-A0A9X0DMQ2-F1
#
_entry.id   AF-A0A9X0DMQ2-F1
#
_cell.length_a   1.000
_cell.length_b   1.000
_cell.length_c   1.000
_cell.angle_alpha   90.00
_cell.angle_beta   90.00
_cell.angle_gamma   90.00
#
_symmetry.space_group_name_H-M   'P 1'
#
loop_
_entity.id
_entity.type
_entity.pdbx_description
1 polymer ?
#
loop_
_entity_poly.entity_id
_entity_poly.type
_entity_poly.pdbx_seq_one_letter_code
_entity_poly.pdbx_strand_id
1 'polypeptide(L)'
;MSFKVVRKPEGGGASLLSPSNYDDDAPSIHSERSSQDDDSDDDKVLKRARTSADIRKYDRGVLEEEEERDELLERNRQGGKRRGSALEGISSGLRGLWSKSHVLLPGADDGGSANQNDEAEPEDKRRQRRIRRQRKKEKLMEDASYGEAGELMIEMEGGRMKGGSATGSSSETDESEDADRRGLLNIRDKTVQQKKAKWAWCAIYLLIAVGFVALILVAWKLSLKARFMKVNQNILSNGTALFAPTTILISLDGFRADFLKRGITPRLNAFVEEGISPVYMVPSFPSVTFPNHYTLVTGLYPESHGVVGNTFWDKELQEKFYYTKSEAMNKKWWGGEPLWVTAENQGIRTAIHMWPGSEAHIMDVEPAYLDKYNGKELLSNKVSRVLELLDKPGQEDNQAEIADMRPQLIAAYVPNVDQHGHLYGPNSTEIRTTISEVDTMLDQLFQGLEARNLTNIVNVVVVSDHGMATTDTNRLIQLEDIVDTSLIQHTDGWPLYGLRPKDPAHLQGLYDSLAVEAAINPNFEVYLRDVNMPERYHFSKNERIAPLWIVPKTGWAIVTKDEFDVVEAKAKGIVYHPRGLHGYDHEHPLMRAIFIARGPAFPHEPNSRVEPFQNIEVYNIICDSLALTPKPNNGTLRLPLKPIGLHSPDTYPPEPADPEPVPSKLDSPTNGTLSISPIEASSAADPEPVPSKLDSPTNGTLSISPIEASSAADPNVVPPHMVGVDTPEDSEDPNVDRPVVGDESSTTNDAKNWWAWFKGELDDLKGWVSDLTHGNGKNETQARK
;
A
#
# COMPACT_ATOMS: atom_id res chain seq x y z
N MET A 1 46.81 -41.69 -13.27
CA MET A 1 47.39 -42.64 -12.29
C MET A 1 46.93 -42.14 -10.91
N SER A 2 46.20 -42.87 -10.05
CA SER A 2 46.43 -44.23 -9.51
C SER A 2 47.65 -44.27 -8.56
N PHE A 3 47.67 -44.86 -7.35
CA PHE A 3 46.71 -45.46 -6.39
C PHE A 3 47.50 -45.73 -5.06
N LYS A 4 46.98 -46.03 -3.84
CA LYS A 4 45.62 -46.22 -3.24
C LYS A 4 45.73 -46.16 -1.68
N VAL A 5 44.73 -45.57 -0.99
CA VAL A 5 43.88 -46.11 0.14
C VAL A 5 44.51 -46.91 1.32
N VAL A 6 43.87 -46.84 2.52
CA VAL A 6 43.82 -47.80 3.70
C VAL A 6 44.14 -47.07 5.04
N ARG A 7 43.42 -47.19 6.18
CA ARG A 7 42.04 -47.67 6.54
C ARG A 7 41.64 -47.16 7.96
N LYS A 8 40.33 -47.22 8.31
CA LYS A 8 39.78 -47.29 9.70
C LYS A 8 39.50 -48.75 10.11
N PRO A 9 39.33 -49.07 11.41
CA PRO A 9 38.01 -49.37 12.02
C PRO A 9 37.62 -48.35 13.15
N GLU A 10 36.37 -48.13 13.60
CA GLU A 10 35.37 -48.98 14.29
C GLU A 10 35.82 -49.46 15.69
N GLY A 11 35.03 -49.42 16.79
CA GLY A 11 33.69 -48.87 17.10
C GLY A 11 33.65 -48.52 18.61
N GLY A 12 32.55 -48.25 19.32
CA GLY A 12 31.11 -48.30 19.03
C GLY A 12 30.34 -48.67 20.33
N GLY A 13 29.41 -47.85 20.80
CA GLY A 13 28.67 -48.09 22.05
C GLY A 13 27.75 -46.91 22.41
N ALA A 14 26.53 -47.18 22.89
CA ALA A 14 25.49 -46.16 22.98
C ALA A 14 24.52 -46.34 24.16
N SER A 15 23.81 -45.24 24.46
CA SER A 15 22.51 -45.17 25.15
C SER A 15 22.49 -44.93 26.67
N LEU A 16 21.36 -44.31 27.06
CA LEU A 16 20.77 -44.10 28.40
C LEU A 16 21.30 -42.93 29.27
N LEU A 17 20.32 -42.34 29.97
CA LEU A 17 20.39 -41.38 31.08
C LEU A 17 20.81 -39.92 30.77
N SER A 18 19.79 -39.12 30.47
CA SER A 18 19.65 -37.73 30.93
C SER A 18 18.97 -37.72 32.33
N PRO A 19 18.73 -36.56 33.00
CA PRO A 19 19.30 -35.22 32.86
C PRO A 19 19.83 -34.66 34.22
N SER A 20 19.99 -33.32 34.28
CA SER A 20 20.07 -32.45 35.47
C SER A 20 21.35 -32.41 36.31
N ASN A 21 21.77 -31.18 36.60
CA ASN A 21 22.05 -30.70 37.95
C ASN A 21 21.65 -29.22 38.00
N TYR A 22 20.63 -28.90 38.79
CA TYR A 22 20.18 -27.55 39.12
C TYR A 22 20.13 -27.60 40.66
N ASP A 23 21.14 -27.06 41.34
CA ASP A 23 21.07 -26.97 42.81
C ASP A 23 20.08 -25.85 43.16
N ASP A 24 19.10 -26.04 44.05
CA ASP A 24 19.12 -26.46 45.46
C ASP A 24 19.57 -25.35 46.43
N ASP A 25 18.57 -24.69 47.02
CA ASP A 25 18.62 -24.12 48.37
C ASP A 25 17.56 -24.85 49.21
N ALA A 26 17.93 -26.03 49.72
CA ALA A 26 17.14 -26.83 50.67
C ALA A 26 17.45 -26.35 52.13
N PRO A 27 16.69 -26.70 53.18
CA PRO A 27 16.47 -28.10 53.55
C PRO A 27 15.05 -28.50 54.01
N SER A 28 14.80 -29.80 53.96
CA SER A 28 13.67 -30.51 54.56
C SER A 28 13.83 -30.73 56.07
N ILE A 29 12.79 -31.28 56.74
CA ILE A 29 12.94 -32.44 57.64
C ILE A 29 11.57 -33.07 58.01
N HIS A 30 11.45 -34.40 57.79
CA HIS A 30 10.62 -35.44 58.47
C HIS A 30 9.13 -35.19 58.86
N SER A 31 8.23 -36.18 58.99
CA SER A 31 8.14 -37.61 58.60
C SER A 31 6.73 -38.14 58.88
N GLU A 32 6.31 -39.21 58.19
CA GLU A 32 5.23 -40.19 58.51
C GLU A 32 3.94 -39.72 59.25
N ARG A 33 2.75 -39.66 58.63
CA ARG A 33 1.88 -40.77 58.12
C ARG A 33 1.06 -41.50 59.21
N SER A 34 -0.15 -41.01 59.52
CA SER A 34 -1.39 -41.82 59.68
C SER A 34 -2.61 -40.95 60.03
N SER A 35 -3.82 -41.43 59.69
CA SER A 35 -5.16 -40.88 60.01
C SER A 35 -5.52 -39.46 59.47
N GLN A 36 -6.77 -39.14 59.15
CA GLN A 36 -7.85 -39.90 58.51
C GLN A 36 -8.95 -38.92 57.98
N ASP A 37 -9.71 -39.39 56.99
CA ASP A 37 -11.09 -38.99 56.63
C ASP A 37 -11.44 -37.58 56.05
N ASP A 38 -12.53 -37.61 55.26
CA ASP A 38 -13.49 -36.57 54.81
C ASP A 38 -13.13 -35.41 53.84
N ASP A 39 -13.52 -35.62 52.57
CA ASP A 39 -13.92 -34.58 51.60
C ASP A 39 -15.05 -33.69 52.15
N SER A 40 -14.94 -32.36 52.03
CA SER A 40 -16.03 -31.44 52.44
C SER A 40 -16.06 -30.04 51.80
N ASP A 41 -15.41 -29.81 50.65
CA ASP A 41 -15.37 -28.48 50.01
C ASP A 41 -16.49 -28.19 48.99
N ASP A 42 -17.07 -29.20 48.32
CA ASP A 42 -18.22 -28.99 47.41
C ASP A 42 -19.44 -28.41 48.14
N ASP A 43 -19.59 -28.77 49.43
CA ASP A 43 -20.67 -28.34 50.32
C ASP A 43 -20.65 -26.83 50.65
N LYS A 44 -19.58 -26.12 50.27
CA LYS A 44 -19.40 -24.68 50.51
C LYS A 44 -19.90 -23.81 49.35
N VAL A 45 -20.10 -24.38 48.15
CA VAL A 45 -20.63 -23.65 46.98
C VAL A 45 -22.14 -23.41 47.11
N LEU A 46 -22.88 -24.39 47.64
CA LEU A 46 -24.35 -24.30 47.81
C LEU A 46 -24.79 -23.28 48.87
N LYS A 47 -23.92 -22.91 49.83
CA LYS A 47 -24.23 -22.00 50.95
C LYS A 47 -24.13 -20.50 50.60
N ARG A 48 -24.08 -20.15 49.30
CA ARG A 48 -24.20 -18.77 48.78
C ARG A 48 -25.35 -18.54 47.79
N ALA A 49 -26.31 -19.46 47.71
CA ALA A 49 -27.58 -19.20 47.04
C ALA A 49 -28.29 -18.00 47.71
N ARG A 50 -28.49 -16.90 46.97
CA ARG A 50 -29.28 -15.75 47.45
C ARG A 50 -30.73 -16.18 47.65
N THR A 51 -31.38 -15.76 48.73
CA THR A 51 -32.80 -16.10 48.92
C THR A 51 -33.65 -15.41 47.85
N SER A 52 -34.81 -15.99 47.52
CA SER A 52 -35.76 -15.38 46.58
C SER A 52 -36.27 -14.02 47.08
N ALA A 53 -36.24 -13.77 48.40
CA ALA A 53 -36.51 -12.47 49.00
C ALA A 53 -35.38 -11.44 48.72
N ASP A 54 -34.10 -11.84 48.86
CA ASP A 54 -32.97 -10.96 48.56
C ASP A 54 -32.91 -10.56 47.08
N ILE A 55 -33.21 -11.50 46.17
CA ILE A 55 -33.28 -11.23 44.73
C ILE A 55 -34.41 -10.23 44.43
N ARG A 56 -35.62 -10.46 44.95
CA ARG A 56 -36.75 -9.53 44.79
C ARG A 56 -36.45 -8.13 45.37
N LYS A 57 -35.71 -8.06 46.47
CA LYS A 57 -35.29 -6.79 47.09
C LYS A 57 -34.24 -6.06 46.26
N TYR A 58 -33.31 -6.78 45.65
CA TYR A 58 -32.32 -6.24 44.72
C TYR A 58 -32.98 -5.71 43.44
N ASP A 59 -33.81 -6.51 42.79
CA ASP A 59 -34.53 -6.13 41.57
C ASP A 59 -35.44 -4.91 41.79
N ARG A 60 -36.05 -4.81 42.99
CA ARG A 60 -36.81 -3.62 43.40
C ARG A 60 -35.93 -2.37 43.50
N GLY A 61 -34.76 -2.47 44.15
CA GLY A 61 -33.84 -1.35 44.28
C GLY A 61 -33.33 -0.84 42.93
N VAL A 62 -33.01 -1.75 41.99
CA VAL A 62 -32.59 -1.37 40.63
C VAL A 62 -33.70 -0.64 39.86
N LEU A 63 -34.97 -1.03 40.04
CA LEU A 63 -36.10 -0.33 39.43
C LEU A 63 -36.36 1.05 40.06
N GLU A 64 -36.20 1.18 41.38
CA GLU A 64 -36.31 2.46 42.09
C GLU A 64 -35.15 3.42 41.69
N GLU A 65 -33.93 2.92 41.46
CA GLU A 65 -32.80 3.69 40.90
C GLU A 65 -32.98 4.09 39.42
N GLU A 66 -33.54 3.22 38.56
CA GLU A 66 -33.91 3.60 37.18
C GLU A 66 -35.01 4.69 37.17
N GLU A 67 -35.98 4.63 38.09
CA GLU A 67 -37.08 5.59 38.18
C GLU A 67 -36.62 6.97 38.69
N GLU A 68 -35.76 7.05 39.74
CA GLU A 68 -35.14 8.32 40.14
C GLU A 68 -34.30 8.95 39.02
N ARG A 69 -33.58 8.13 38.26
CA ARG A 69 -32.72 8.58 37.15
C ARG A 69 -33.54 9.17 35.99
N ASP A 70 -34.64 8.53 35.60
CA ASP A 70 -35.52 9.04 34.55
C ASP A 70 -36.28 10.30 35.03
N GLU A 71 -36.70 10.37 36.31
CA GLU A 71 -37.23 11.60 36.92
C GLU A 71 -36.23 12.76 36.86
N LEU A 72 -34.96 12.53 37.18
CA LEU A 72 -33.91 13.55 37.10
C LEU A 72 -33.68 14.05 35.66
N LEU A 73 -33.83 13.17 34.67
CA LEU A 73 -33.73 13.54 33.25
C LEU A 73 -34.93 14.39 32.80
N GLU A 74 -36.17 14.06 33.20
CA GLU A 74 -37.34 14.90 32.92
C GLU A 74 -37.28 16.24 33.66
N ARG A 75 -36.83 16.25 34.92
CA ARG A 75 -36.68 17.46 35.76
C ARG A 75 -35.65 18.43 35.17
N ASN A 76 -34.53 17.93 34.65
CA ASN A 76 -33.58 18.74 33.86
C ASN A 76 -34.21 19.30 32.57
N ARG A 77 -35.00 18.48 31.86
CA ARG A 77 -35.70 18.89 30.62
C ARG A 77 -36.73 20.01 30.85
N GLN A 78 -37.38 20.04 32.00
CA GLN A 78 -38.28 21.13 32.38
C GLN A 78 -37.52 22.37 32.88
N GLY A 79 -36.43 22.19 33.65
CA GLY A 79 -35.60 23.29 34.14
C GLY A 79 -35.01 24.17 33.02
N GLY A 80 -34.60 23.54 31.91
CA GLY A 80 -34.03 24.23 30.74
C GLY A 80 -34.95 25.22 30.01
N LYS A 81 -36.25 25.29 30.34
CA LYS A 81 -37.23 26.19 29.70
C LYS A 81 -37.68 27.38 30.57
N ARG A 82 -37.08 27.60 31.77
CA ARG A 82 -37.55 28.62 32.73
C ARG A 82 -36.52 29.69 33.14
N ARG A 83 -35.40 29.81 32.43
CA ARG A 83 -34.43 30.92 32.59
C ARG A 83 -34.00 31.48 31.23
N GLY A 84 -34.60 32.62 30.86
CA GLY A 84 -34.14 33.48 29.77
C GLY A 84 -34.28 34.95 30.19
N SER A 85 -33.49 35.82 29.56
CA SER A 85 -33.48 37.28 29.71
C SER A 85 -33.15 37.83 31.12
N ALA A 86 -31.87 38.10 31.35
CA ALA A 86 -31.39 39.21 32.18
C ALA A 86 -29.91 39.50 31.83
N LEU A 87 -29.60 40.76 31.49
CA LEU A 87 -28.29 41.46 31.47
C LEU A 87 -27.03 40.59 31.24
N GLU A 88 -26.38 40.59 30.07
CA GLU A 88 -25.65 41.73 29.46
C GLU A 88 -24.46 42.22 30.31
N GLY A 89 -23.23 41.82 29.93
CA GLY A 89 -21.99 42.31 30.51
C GLY A 89 -20.80 41.32 30.50
N ILE A 90 -19.64 41.81 30.02
CA ILE A 90 -18.27 41.35 30.35
C ILE A 90 -17.78 40.00 29.74
N SER A 91 -17.04 40.18 28.62
CA SER A 91 -15.80 39.51 28.17
C SER A 91 -15.67 37.97 28.02
N SER A 92 -15.42 37.58 26.75
CA SER A 92 -14.32 36.70 26.27
C SER A 92 -14.13 35.26 26.78
N GLY A 93 -14.04 34.33 25.84
CA GLY A 93 -13.37 33.03 26.01
C GLY A 93 -14.19 31.83 25.52
N LEU A 94 -13.59 31.00 24.66
CA LEU A 94 -13.99 29.62 24.37
C LEU A 94 -15.45 29.39 23.91
N ARG A 95 -15.88 30.10 22.86
CA ARG A 95 -16.90 29.60 21.91
C ARG A 95 -16.30 29.51 20.51
N GLY A 96 -15.73 28.34 20.18
CA GLY A 96 -15.02 28.11 18.91
C GLY A 96 -14.81 26.63 18.58
N LEU A 97 -15.55 25.72 19.24
CA LEU A 97 -15.59 24.29 18.97
C LEU A 97 -17.06 23.85 18.94
N TRP A 98 -17.37 22.78 18.22
CA TRP A 98 -18.74 22.26 17.99
C TRP A 98 -19.65 23.17 17.16
N SER A 99 -19.19 23.51 15.95
CA SER A 99 -20.09 23.86 14.84
C SER A 99 -19.85 22.92 13.66
N LYS A 100 -20.86 22.12 13.31
CA LYS A 100 -21.02 21.57 11.96
C LYS A 100 -22.47 21.83 11.54
N SER A 101 -22.63 22.72 10.57
CA SER A 101 -23.89 23.05 9.93
C SER A 101 -24.33 21.94 8.97
N HIS A 102 -25.61 21.57 9.00
CA HIS A 102 -26.25 20.97 7.84
C HIS A 102 -26.65 22.05 6.82
N VAL A 103 -26.68 21.67 5.55
CA VAL A 103 -26.84 22.56 4.38
C VAL A 103 -28.32 22.87 4.10
N LEU A 104 -28.60 24.06 3.55
CA LEU A 104 -29.88 24.39 2.91
C LEU A 104 -29.69 25.25 1.65
N LEU A 105 -30.14 24.74 0.51
CA LEU A 105 -30.70 25.49 -0.64
C LEU A 105 -31.87 24.64 -1.23
N PRO A 106 -32.85 25.22 -1.96
CA PRO A 106 -34.24 24.74 -1.90
C PRO A 106 -34.92 24.39 -3.25
N GLY A 107 -36.12 23.80 -3.17
CA GLY A 107 -37.03 23.49 -4.30
C GLY A 107 -37.15 21.97 -4.51
N ALA A 108 -38.25 21.25 -4.23
CA ALA A 108 -39.70 21.43 -4.42
C ALA A 108 -40.22 20.94 -5.79
N ASP A 109 -40.94 19.80 -5.80
CA ASP A 109 -42.28 19.69 -6.41
C ASP A 109 -43.01 18.41 -5.90
N ASP A 110 -44.27 18.20 -6.32
CA ASP A 110 -45.29 17.36 -5.66
C ASP A 110 -45.79 16.15 -6.50
N GLY A 111 -46.40 15.16 -5.83
CA GLY A 111 -47.30 14.14 -6.41
C GLY A 111 -46.85 12.67 -6.32
N GLY A 112 -47.79 11.73 -6.13
CA GLY A 112 -47.60 10.37 -6.69
C GLY A 112 -48.10 9.08 -6.00
N SER A 113 -48.74 9.08 -4.82
CA SER A 113 -49.58 7.98 -4.27
C SER A 113 -49.22 6.47 -4.50
N ALA A 114 -48.74 5.80 -3.44
CA ALA A 114 -48.93 4.36 -3.10
C ALA A 114 -48.32 3.28 -4.05
N ASN A 115 -47.79 2.14 -3.55
CA ASN A 115 -48.34 1.31 -2.46
C ASN A 115 -47.28 0.46 -1.71
N GLN A 116 -47.58 0.18 -0.43
CA GLN A 116 -47.10 -0.89 0.48
C GLN A 116 -45.71 -1.57 0.30
N ASN A 117 -44.85 -1.41 1.33
CA ASN A 117 -44.24 -2.53 2.07
C ASN A 117 -43.75 -2.07 3.46
N ASP A 118 -43.55 -3.01 4.40
CA ASP A 118 -43.39 -2.73 5.84
C ASP A 118 -41.96 -2.34 6.29
N GLU A 119 -41.77 -1.09 6.75
CA GLU A 119 -40.73 -0.74 7.73
C GLU A 119 -41.29 0.12 8.88
N ALA A 120 -41.41 -0.45 10.08
CA ALA A 120 -41.85 0.28 11.28
C ALA A 120 -40.72 1.12 11.91
N GLU A 121 -40.99 2.40 12.19
CA GLU A 121 -40.02 3.37 12.71
C GLU A 121 -39.38 2.98 14.07
N PRO A 122 -38.21 3.56 14.41
CA PRO A 122 -37.55 3.33 15.71
C PRO A 122 -38.39 3.69 16.94
N GLU A 123 -39.30 4.65 16.83
CA GLU A 123 -40.20 5.09 17.90
C GLU A 123 -41.20 3.99 18.29
N ASP A 124 -41.84 3.32 17.31
CA ASP A 124 -42.81 2.26 17.61
C ASP A 124 -42.11 0.99 18.13
N LYS A 125 -40.91 0.70 17.65
CA LYS A 125 -40.03 -0.34 18.23
C LYS A 125 -39.69 -0.05 19.70
N ARG A 126 -39.59 1.23 20.13
CA ARG A 126 -39.48 1.61 21.55
C ARG A 126 -40.82 1.50 22.29
N ARG A 127 -41.93 1.93 21.68
CA ARG A 127 -43.28 1.89 22.25
C ARG A 127 -43.73 0.45 22.55
N GLN A 128 -43.51 -0.48 21.63
CA GLN A 128 -43.76 -1.92 21.83
C GLN A 128 -42.91 -2.49 22.97
N ARG A 129 -41.63 -2.09 23.10
CA ARG A 129 -40.79 -2.49 24.25
C ARG A 129 -41.35 -1.98 25.59
N ARG A 130 -41.91 -0.75 25.65
CA ARG A 130 -42.53 -0.19 26.86
C ARG A 130 -43.79 -0.98 27.26
N ILE A 131 -44.67 -1.29 26.30
CA ILE A 131 -45.87 -2.13 26.51
C ILE A 131 -45.49 -3.54 26.98
N ARG A 132 -44.46 -4.15 26.39
CA ARG A 132 -43.96 -5.50 26.77
C ARG A 132 -43.36 -5.52 28.17
N ARG A 133 -42.77 -4.41 28.65
CA ARG A 133 -42.35 -4.23 30.06
C ARG A 133 -43.55 -4.09 31.00
N GLN A 134 -44.57 -3.31 30.65
CA GLN A 134 -45.79 -3.17 31.47
C GLN A 134 -46.52 -4.50 31.66
N ARG A 135 -46.77 -5.27 30.60
CA ARG A 135 -47.39 -6.61 30.73
C ARG A 135 -46.58 -7.58 31.59
N LYS A 136 -45.25 -7.47 31.62
CA LYS A 136 -44.40 -8.26 32.54
C LYS A 136 -44.54 -7.79 34.00
N LYS A 137 -44.68 -6.48 34.24
CA LYS A 137 -44.94 -5.92 35.58
C LYS A 137 -46.32 -6.33 36.11
N GLU A 138 -47.36 -6.27 35.27
CA GLU A 138 -48.71 -6.71 35.62
C GLU A 138 -48.72 -8.19 36.00
N LYS A 139 -48.20 -9.08 35.14
CA LYS A 139 -48.13 -10.51 35.45
C LYS A 139 -47.34 -10.82 36.73
N LEU A 140 -46.23 -10.13 36.98
CA LEU A 140 -45.46 -10.34 38.22
C LEU A 140 -46.16 -9.83 39.49
N MET A 141 -47.14 -8.93 39.39
CA MET A 141 -48.00 -8.55 40.53
C MET A 141 -49.22 -9.49 40.66
N GLU A 142 -49.72 -10.03 39.54
CA GLU A 142 -50.77 -11.07 39.52
C GLU A 142 -50.25 -12.37 40.15
N ASP A 143 -49.09 -12.87 39.72
CA ASP A 143 -48.38 -14.02 40.30
C ASP A 143 -48.07 -13.79 41.80
N ALA A 144 -47.89 -12.54 42.25
CA ALA A 144 -47.67 -12.18 43.65
C ALA A 144 -48.96 -12.04 44.48
N SER A 145 -50.14 -12.10 43.86
CA SER A 145 -51.44 -11.96 44.55
C SER A 145 -52.12 -13.29 44.89
N TYR A 146 -51.68 -14.40 44.28
CA TYR A 146 -52.21 -15.76 44.52
C TYR A 146 -51.16 -16.75 45.06
N GLY A 147 -49.92 -16.30 45.31
CA GLY A 147 -48.87 -17.12 45.92
C GLY A 147 -49.01 -17.25 47.45
N GLU A 148 -49.82 -18.23 47.87
CA GLU A 148 -49.94 -18.83 49.22
C GLU A 148 -49.37 -18.04 50.43
N ALA A 149 -50.28 -17.49 51.24
CA ALA A 149 -49.98 -17.18 52.64
C ALA A 149 -50.18 -18.44 53.50
N GLY A 150 -49.15 -18.90 54.21
CA GLY A 150 -49.32 -20.05 55.10
C GLY A 150 -48.05 -20.68 55.70
N GLU A 151 -47.38 -20.00 56.63
CA GLU A 151 -46.88 -20.68 57.85
C GLU A 151 -46.56 -19.72 59.00
N LEU A 152 -46.59 -20.26 60.23
CA LEU A 152 -46.13 -19.69 61.51
C LEU A 152 -46.84 -18.43 62.07
N MET A 153 -48.03 -18.66 62.64
CA MET A 153 -48.50 -18.03 63.90
C MET A 153 -49.58 -18.93 64.53
N ILE A 154 -49.75 -18.88 65.86
CA ILE A 154 -50.42 -19.91 66.71
C ILE A 154 -49.49 -21.14 66.88
N GLU A 155 -49.29 -21.75 68.05
CA GLU A 155 -49.92 -21.59 69.39
C GLU A 155 -49.13 -20.62 70.33
N MET A 156 -49.62 -20.22 71.52
CA MET A 156 -50.73 -20.75 72.34
C MET A 156 -51.41 -19.65 73.18
N GLU A 157 -52.72 -19.79 73.41
CA GLU A 157 -53.47 -19.11 74.48
C GLU A 157 -54.18 -20.14 75.35
N GLY A 158 -54.20 -19.94 76.68
CA GLY A 158 -55.02 -20.73 77.60
C GLY A 158 -54.63 -20.57 79.07
N GLY A 159 -55.60 -20.30 79.95
CA GLY A 159 -55.34 -20.19 81.39
C GLY A 159 -56.59 -20.24 82.26
N ARG A 160 -56.43 -20.60 83.55
CA ARG A 160 -57.46 -20.43 84.59
C ARG A 160 -56.87 -20.39 86.02
N MET A 161 -57.74 -20.04 86.98
CA MET A 161 -57.47 -19.66 88.39
C MET A 161 -57.29 -20.90 89.33
N LYS A 162 -57.05 -20.83 90.67
CA LYS A 162 -57.25 -19.76 91.68
C LYS A 162 -56.58 -20.04 93.06
N GLY A 163 -56.03 -18.99 93.72
CA GLY A 163 -55.89 -18.85 95.20
C GLY A 163 -54.69 -19.52 95.91
N GLY A 164 -54.16 -19.02 97.03
CA GLY A 164 -54.37 -17.71 97.69
C GLY A 164 -53.77 -17.56 99.13
N SER A 165 -53.54 -16.31 99.56
CA SER A 165 -53.32 -15.83 100.96
C SER A 165 -52.06 -16.23 101.77
N ALA A 166 -51.16 -15.26 102.08
CA ALA A 166 -50.79 -14.86 103.46
C ALA A 166 -49.74 -13.71 103.56
N THR A 167 -50.01 -12.73 104.45
CA THR A 167 -49.10 -11.89 105.31
C THR A 167 -47.68 -11.43 104.89
N GLY A 168 -47.44 -10.11 105.01
CA GLY A 168 -46.15 -9.47 105.36
C GLY A 168 -45.10 -9.31 104.22
N SER A 169 -43.89 -8.76 104.44
CA SER A 169 -43.38 -7.75 105.40
C SER A 169 -41.84 -7.69 105.32
N SER A 170 -41.24 -6.67 104.67
CA SER A 170 -39.77 -6.47 104.55
C SER A 170 -39.01 -7.60 103.81
N SER A 171 -37.73 -7.50 103.44
CA SER A 171 -36.70 -6.47 103.64
C SER A 171 -35.82 -6.25 102.38
N GLU A 172 -35.04 -5.18 102.40
CA GLU A 172 -33.58 -5.07 102.13
C GLU A 172 -32.87 -6.37 101.62
N THR A 173 -31.91 -6.34 100.68
CA THR A 173 -30.87 -5.32 100.42
C THR A 173 -30.49 -5.12 98.94
N ASP A 174 -29.69 -4.07 98.72
CA ASP A 174 -28.85 -3.71 97.56
C ASP A 174 -28.37 -4.83 96.61
N GLU A 175 -28.45 -4.59 95.29
CA GLU A 175 -27.29 -4.42 94.39
C GLU A 175 -27.74 -4.03 92.94
N SER A 176 -26.89 -3.28 92.21
CA SER A 176 -26.96 -2.94 90.75
C SER A 176 -27.34 -1.48 90.34
N GLU A 177 -26.58 -0.47 90.78
CA GLU A 177 -26.57 0.86 90.11
C GLU A 177 -25.48 1.01 89.01
N ASP A 178 -24.51 0.10 88.91
CA ASP A 178 -23.28 0.31 88.12
C ASP A 178 -23.33 -0.22 86.67
N ALA A 179 -24.36 -1.00 86.31
CA ALA A 179 -24.47 -1.63 84.99
C ALA A 179 -24.82 -0.63 83.86
N ASP A 180 -25.87 0.17 84.07
CA ASP A 180 -26.59 0.80 82.95
C ASP A 180 -25.88 2.05 82.38
N ARG A 181 -25.04 2.71 83.19
CA ARG A 181 -24.22 3.85 82.72
C ARG A 181 -23.08 3.45 81.77
N ARG A 182 -22.61 2.19 81.80
CA ARG A 182 -21.49 1.73 80.96
C ARG A 182 -21.94 1.26 79.56
N GLY A 183 -23.22 0.93 79.39
CA GLY A 183 -23.79 0.56 78.08
C GLY A 183 -23.91 1.74 77.12
N LEU A 184 -24.52 2.84 77.56
CA LEU A 184 -24.87 3.98 76.70
C LEU A 184 -23.65 4.74 76.13
N LEU A 185 -22.55 4.84 76.88
CA LEU A 185 -21.31 5.46 76.38
C LEU A 185 -20.64 4.60 75.29
N ASN A 186 -20.53 3.28 75.52
CA ASN A 186 -19.95 2.34 74.55
C ASN A 186 -20.68 2.31 73.19
N ILE A 187 -22.00 2.50 73.17
CA ILE A 187 -22.80 2.55 71.93
C ILE A 187 -22.53 3.85 71.14
N ARG A 188 -22.36 4.97 71.86
CA ARG A 188 -22.03 6.28 71.28
C ARG A 188 -20.61 6.30 70.71
N ASP A 189 -19.63 5.71 71.39
CA ASP A 189 -18.26 5.63 70.88
C ASP A 189 -18.11 4.63 69.73
N LYS A 190 -18.79 3.48 69.77
CA LYS A 190 -18.81 2.53 68.62
C LYS A 190 -19.38 3.18 67.35
N THR A 191 -20.45 3.99 67.45
CA THR A 191 -21.02 4.67 66.28
C THR A 191 -20.14 5.83 65.78
N VAL A 192 -19.39 6.51 66.64
CA VAL A 192 -18.37 7.50 66.24
C VAL A 192 -17.15 6.83 65.59
N GLN A 193 -16.65 5.72 66.14
CA GLN A 193 -15.55 4.95 65.55
C GLN A 193 -15.93 4.38 64.18
N GLN A 194 -17.12 3.78 64.02
CA GLN A 194 -17.57 3.26 62.73
C GLN A 194 -17.71 4.37 61.67
N LYS A 195 -18.14 5.58 62.05
CA LYS A 195 -18.13 6.75 61.14
C LYS A 195 -16.70 7.16 60.78
N LYS A 196 -15.78 7.26 61.74
CA LYS A 196 -14.35 7.56 61.47
C LYS A 196 -13.72 6.51 60.56
N ALA A 197 -13.98 5.22 60.78
CA ALA A 197 -13.49 4.13 59.94
C ALA A 197 -14.03 4.23 58.50
N LYS A 198 -15.34 4.48 58.31
CA LYS A 198 -15.91 4.69 56.97
C LYS A 198 -15.31 5.90 56.27
N TRP A 199 -15.12 7.02 56.96
CA TRP A 199 -14.46 8.20 56.40
C TRP A 199 -12.97 7.95 56.07
N ALA A 200 -12.25 7.17 56.86
CA ALA A 200 -10.88 6.75 56.56
C ALA A 200 -10.83 5.86 55.30
N TRP A 201 -11.74 4.88 55.16
CA TRP A 201 -11.85 4.09 53.93
C TRP A 201 -12.21 4.95 52.71
N CYS A 202 -13.16 5.88 52.83
CA CYS A 202 -13.45 6.84 51.75
C CYS A 202 -12.24 7.70 51.37
N ALA A 203 -11.44 8.15 52.34
CA ALA A 203 -10.20 8.88 52.08
C ALA A 203 -9.13 8.02 51.41
N ILE A 204 -9.02 6.73 51.78
CA ILE A 204 -8.13 5.76 51.13
C ILE A 204 -8.57 5.53 49.67
N TYR A 205 -9.86 5.30 49.41
CA TYR A 205 -10.36 5.15 48.03
C TYR A 205 -10.19 6.44 47.22
N LEU A 206 -10.36 7.62 47.82
CA LEU A 206 -10.06 8.90 47.17
C LEU A 206 -8.57 9.04 46.81
N LEU A 207 -7.67 8.68 47.73
CA LEU A 207 -6.22 8.69 47.47
C LEU A 207 -5.82 7.68 46.39
N ILE A 208 -6.43 6.49 46.36
CA ILE A 208 -6.24 5.50 45.28
C ILE A 208 -6.73 6.06 43.94
N ALA A 209 -7.91 6.69 43.90
CA ALA A 209 -8.44 7.30 42.68
C ALA A 209 -7.56 8.48 42.19
N VAL A 210 -7.09 9.34 43.09
CA VAL A 210 -6.16 10.43 42.76
C VAL A 210 -4.81 9.88 42.28
N GLY A 211 -4.29 8.83 42.92
CA GLY A 211 -3.08 8.13 42.48
C GLY A 211 -3.23 7.48 41.11
N PHE A 212 -4.39 6.89 40.81
CA PHE A 212 -4.69 6.30 39.50
C PHE A 212 -4.84 7.36 38.41
N VAL A 213 -5.50 8.50 38.70
CA VAL A 213 -5.54 9.65 37.78
C VAL A 213 -4.15 10.25 37.57
N ALA A 214 -3.32 10.35 38.60
CA ALA A 214 -1.94 10.79 38.48
C ALA A 214 -1.10 9.83 37.62
N LEU A 215 -1.26 8.51 37.80
CA LEU A 215 -0.63 7.49 36.96
C LEU A 215 -1.10 7.57 35.50
N ILE A 216 -2.39 7.80 35.23
CA ILE A 216 -2.91 8.03 33.88
C ILE A 216 -2.30 9.30 33.27
N LEU A 217 -2.21 10.40 34.02
CA LEU A 217 -1.62 11.65 33.53
C LEU A 217 -0.10 11.53 33.29
N VAL A 218 0.62 10.76 34.11
CA VAL A 218 2.03 10.43 33.91
C VAL A 218 2.21 9.53 32.71
N ALA A 219 1.43 8.46 32.57
CA ALA A 219 1.46 7.55 31.42
C ALA A 219 1.09 8.28 30.11
N TRP A 220 0.12 9.19 30.15
CA TRP A 220 -0.24 10.04 29.01
C TRP A 220 0.88 11.02 28.64
N LYS A 221 1.49 11.71 29.61
CA LYS A 221 2.67 12.56 29.35
C LYS A 221 3.87 11.76 28.83
N LEU A 222 4.11 10.56 29.34
CA LEU A 222 5.18 9.68 28.87
C LEU A 222 4.88 9.13 27.46
N SER A 223 3.61 8.80 27.15
CA SER A 223 3.18 8.40 25.80
C SER A 223 3.37 9.55 24.81
N LEU A 224 2.96 10.78 25.17
CA LEU A 224 3.24 11.98 24.37
C LEU A 224 4.74 12.19 24.17
N LYS A 225 5.57 11.99 25.21
CA LYS A 225 7.03 12.14 25.12
C LYS A 225 7.70 11.02 24.30
N ALA A 226 7.12 9.82 24.28
CA ALA A 226 7.58 8.69 23.46
C ALA A 226 7.25 8.88 21.97
N ARG A 227 6.10 9.49 21.64
CA ARG A 227 5.77 9.92 20.26
C ARG A 227 6.75 10.98 19.72
N PHE A 228 7.44 11.69 20.60
CA PHE A 228 8.49 12.65 20.26
C PHE A 228 9.85 12.23 20.84
N MET A 229 10.22 10.96 20.68
CA MET A 229 11.64 10.58 20.76
C MET A 229 12.38 11.30 19.62
N LYS A 230 13.09 12.40 19.95
CA LYS A 230 14.04 13.00 19.02
C LYS A 230 15.08 11.95 18.65
N VAL A 231 14.96 11.38 17.45
CA VAL A 231 16.09 10.75 16.76
C VAL A 231 17.19 11.81 16.72
N ASN A 232 18.39 11.47 17.21
CA ASN A 232 19.48 12.43 17.31
C ASN A 232 20.16 12.58 15.93
N GLN A 233 19.42 13.18 15.01
CA GLN A 233 19.76 13.26 13.60
C GLN A 233 20.96 14.18 13.36
N ASN A 234 21.85 13.75 12.47
CA ASN A 234 22.98 14.56 12.01
C ASN A 234 22.44 15.71 11.14
N ILE A 235 22.42 16.91 11.70
CA ILE A 235 22.03 18.14 10.99
C ILE A 235 23.22 18.68 10.21
N LEU A 236 23.02 18.95 8.93
CA LEU A 236 23.95 19.61 8.02
C LEU A 236 23.48 21.06 7.77
N SER A 237 24.32 21.89 7.14
CA SER A 237 23.95 23.25 6.74
C SER A 237 24.50 23.59 5.37
N ASN A 238 23.68 24.25 4.56
CA ASN A 238 24.04 24.74 3.22
C ASN A 238 24.62 26.18 3.25
N GLY A 239 24.77 26.75 4.46
CA GLY A 239 25.22 28.12 4.72
C GLY A 239 24.10 29.11 5.07
N THR A 240 22.83 28.81 4.75
CA THR A 240 21.68 29.69 5.04
C THR A 240 20.63 29.05 5.94
N ALA A 241 20.46 27.74 5.85
CA ALA A 241 19.47 26.95 6.56
C ALA A 241 20.11 25.69 7.21
N LEU A 242 19.35 25.01 8.07
CA LEU A 242 19.74 23.72 8.66
C LEU A 242 18.91 22.60 8.04
N PHE A 243 19.57 21.50 7.70
CA PHE A 243 18.95 20.32 7.09
C PHE A 243 19.19 19.11 7.97
N ALA A 244 18.10 18.57 8.54
CA ALA A 244 18.08 17.20 9.01
C ALA A 244 18.16 16.23 7.79
N PRO A 245 18.45 14.93 8.00
CA PRO A 245 18.46 13.93 6.93
C PRO A 245 17.20 14.04 6.07
N THR A 246 17.43 14.36 4.79
CA THR A 246 16.39 14.68 3.80
C THR A 246 16.63 13.76 2.60
N THR A 247 15.59 13.11 2.09
CA THR A 247 15.66 12.20 0.96
C THR A 247 14.58 12.54 -0.06
N ILE A 248 15.01 12.79 -1.29
CA ILE A 248 14.17 12.98 -2.47
C ILE A 248 14.10 11.65 -3.22
N LEU A 249 12.90 11.07 -3.34
CA LEU A 249 12.64 9.83 -4.06
C LEU A 249 11.84 10.14 -5.33
N ILE A 250 12.42 9.88 -6.49
CA ILE A 250 11.80 10.18 -7.79
C ILE A 250 11.54 8.87 -8.52
N SER A 251 10.28 8.60 -8.88
CA SER A 251 9.93 7.46 -9.72
C SER A 251 9.66 7.91 -11.16
N LEU A 252 10.39 7.32 -12.10
CA LEU A 252 10.22 7.47 -13.54
C LEU A 252 9.45 6.24 -14.07
N ASP A 253 8.16 6.41 -14.33
CA ASP A 253 7.27 5.30 -14.72
C ASP A 253 7.74 4.64 -16.02
N GLY A 254 7.75 3.31 -16.06
CA GLY A 254 8.14 2.51 -17.24
C GLY A 254 9.59 2.71 -17.71
N PHE A 255 10.44 3.40 -16.95
CA PHE A 255 11.82 3.70 -17.37
C PHE A 255 12.71 2.43 -17.32
N ARG A 256 12.90 1.83 -18.49
CA ARG A 256 13.63 0.56 -18.68
C ARG A 256 15.13 0.74 -18.52
N ALA A 257 15.81 -0.22 -17.87
CA ALA A 257 17.21 -0.10 -17.47
C ALA A 257 18.21 0.14 -18.63
N ASP A 258 17.95 -0.34 -19.85
CA ASP A 258 18.80 -0.09 -21.02
C ASP A 258 18.67 1.33 -21.60
N PHE A 259 17.63 2.11 -21.25
CA PHE A 259 17.42 3.45 -21.79
C PHE A 259 18.60 4.39 -21.49
N LEU A 260 19.29 4.19 -20.35
CA LEU A 260 20.52 4.88 -19.96
C LEU A 260 21.64 4.80 -21.02
N LYS A 261 21.69 3.72 -21.80
CA LYS A 261 22.74 3.49 -22.81
C LYS A 261 22.49 4.19 -24.13
N ARG A 262 21.31 4.76 -24.35
CA ARG A 262 20.83 5.20 -25.68
C ARG A 262 21.38 6.53 -26.17
N GLY A 263 22.35 7.10 -25.43
CA GLY A 263 23.01 8.36 -25.75
C GLY A 263 22.12 9.61 -25.60
N ILE A 264 21.01 9.51 -24.87
CA ILE A 264 19.97 10.55 -24.72
C ILE A 264 19.65 10.90 -23.26
N THR A 265 20.47 10.41 -22.33
CA THR A 265 20.30 10.55 -20.88
C THR A 265 21.59 11.07 -20.18
N PRO A 266 22.18 12.19 -20.64
CA PRO A 266 23.45 12.68 -20.10
C PRO A 266 23.42 12.94 -18.59
N ARG A 267 22.33 13.47 -18.04
CA ARG A 267 22.23 13.79 -16.60
C ARG A 267 22.02 12.56 -15.73
N LEU A 268 21.22 11.59 -16.16
CA LEU A 268 21.11 10.30 -15.46
C LEU A 268 22.43 9.53 -15.51
N ASN A 269 23.17 9.58 -16.62
CA ASN A 269 24.47 8.92 -16.73
C ASN A 269 25.53 9.60 -15.84
N ALA A 270 25.57 10.94 -15.82
CA ALA A 270 26.37 11.69 -14.84
C ALA A 270 25.95 11.36 -13.41
N PHE A 271 24.66 11.12 -13.13
CA PHE A 271 24.19 10.72 -11.80
C PHE A 271 24.58 9.29 -11.40
N VAL A 272 24.80 8.39 -12.36
CA VAL A 272 25.46 7.08 -12.12
C VAL A 272 26.95 7.27 -11.83
N GLU A 273 27.65 8.08 -12.63
CA GLU A 273 29.08 8.35 -12.46
C GLU A 273 29.42 9.11 -11.16
N GLU A 274 28.50 9.95 -10.69
CA GLU A 274 28.58 10.65 -9.40
C GLU A 274 28.04 9.84 -8.20
N GLY A 275 27.48 8.65 -8.43
CA GLY A 275 26.57 7.97 -7.52
C GLY A 275 26.87 6.49 -7.23
N ILE A 276 25.88 5.81 -6.66
CA ILE A 276 25.86 4.37 -6.42
C ILE A 276 24.58 3.72 -6.97
N SER A 277 24.73 2.66 -7.78
CA SER A 277 23.62 1.97 -8.44
C SER A 277 23.92 0.50 -8.75
N PRO A 278 22.90 -0.39 -8.84
CA PRO A 278 23.03 -1.65 -9.55
C PRO A 278 23.00 -1.42 -11.07
N VAL A 279 23.41 -2.42 -11.85
CA VAL A 279 23.23 -2.40 -13.32
C VAL A 279 21.76 -2.52 -13.77
N TYR A 280 20.88 -2.91 -12.86
CA TYR A 280 19.41 -2.82 -12.95
C TYR A 280 18.77 -3.16 -11.58
N MET A 281 17.54 -2.72 -11.36
CA MET A 281 16.65 -3.20 -10.29
C MET A 281 15.61 -4.17 -10.87
N VAL A 282 15.23 -5.18 -10.08
CA VAL A 282 14.20 -6.16 -10.44
C VAL A 282 12.86 -5.73 -9.84
N PRO A 283 11.76 -5.67 -10.59
CA PRO A 283 10.45 -5.38 -10.01
C PRO A 283 9.86 -6.59 -9.26
N SER A 284 8.68 -6.43 -8.68
CA SER A 284 7.86 -7.52 -8.15
C SER A 284 6.90 -8.03 -9.24
N PHE A 285 6.36 -9.24 -9.08
CA PHE A 285 5.35 -9.77 -10.00
C PHE A 285 3.93 -9.41 -9.54
N PRO A 286 3.02 -9.01 -10.45
CA PRO A 286 3.26 -8.61 -11.84
C PRO A 286 3.99 -7.26 -11.93
N SER A 287 4.75 -7.06 -13.00
CA SER A 287 5.55 -5.84 -13.23
C SER A 287 4.69 -4.64 -13.74
N VAL A 288 3.60 -4.34 -13.03
CA VAL A 288 2.66 -3.25 -13.32
C VAL A 288 2.64 -2.16 -12.24
N THR A 289 2.15 -0.98 -12.64
CA THR A 289 2.40 0.30 -11.99
C THR A 289 2.03 0.37 -10.51
N PHE A 290 0.76 0.12 -10.18
CA PHE A 290 0.26 0.32 -8.81
C PHE A 290 0.87 -0.66 -7.80
N PRO A 291 0.97 -1.98 -8.10
CA PRO A 291 1.70 -2.91 -7.25
C PRO A 291 3.15 -2.49 -7.01
N ASN A 292 3.91 -2.11 -8.04
CA ASN A 292 5.34 -1.82 -7.90
C ASN A 292 5.62 -0.47 -7.24
N HIS A 293 4.87 0.59 -7.57
CA HIS A 293 4.94 1.86 -6.85
C HIS A 293 4.57 1.72 -5.37
N TYR A 294 3.67 0.80 -5.02
CA TYR A 294 3.31 0.57 -3.62
C TYR A 294 4.27 -0.39 -2.90
N THR A 295 4.84 -1.37 -3.61
CA THR A 295 5.99 -2.18 -3.15
C THR A 295 7.17 -1.28 -2.77
N LEU A 296 7.58 -0.35 -3.64
CA LEU A 296 8.70 0.58 -3.43
C LEU A 296 8.61 1.36 -2.10
N VAL A 297 7.39 1.66 -1.64
CA VAL A 297 7.14 2.45 -0.42
C VAL A 297 6.64 1.62 0.76
N THR A 298 6.51 0.29 0.66
CA THR A 298 6.13 -0.59 1.78
C THR A 298 7.16 -1.68 2.06
N GLY A 299 8.00 -2.00 1.08
CA GLY A 299 8.92 -3.14 1.10
C GLY A 299 8.22 -4.49 1.11
N LEU A 300 6.91 -4.52 0.83
CA LEU A 300 6.07 -5.72 0.84
C LEU A 300 5.86 -6.23 -0.58
N TYR A 301 5.69 -7.54 -0.74
CA TYR A 301 5.20 -8.11 -2.00
C TYR A 301 3.71 -7.78 -2.25
N PRO A 302 3.24 -7.80 -3.51
CA PRO A 302 1.83 -7.60 -3.85
C PRO A 302 0.85 -8.54 -3.14
N GLU A 303 1.23 -9.81 -2.86
CA GLU A 303 0.41 -10.71 -2.04
C GLU A 303 0.24 -10.21 -0.59
N SER A 304 1.25 -9.53 -0.04
CA SER A 304 1.27 -9.03 1.35
C SER A 304 0.59 -7.66 1.51
N HIS A 305 0.81 -6.71 0.59
CA HIS A 305 0.18 -5.38 0.65
C HIS A 305 -1.20 -5.31 -0.03
N GLY A 306 -1.61 -6.37 -0.73
CA GLY A 306 -2.98 -6.57 -1.21
C GLY A 306 -3.38 -5.74 -2.44
N VAL A 307 -2.44 -5.05 -3.09
CA VAL A 307 -2.66 -4.36 -4.38
C VAL A 307 -1.99 -5.21 -5.44
N VAL A 308 -2.75 -6.16 -5.99
CA VAL A 308 -2.22 -7.30 -6.78
C VAL A 308 -2.20 -7.05 -8.28
N GLY A 309 -2.72 -5.91 -8.73
CA GLY A 309 -2.75 -5.47 -10.12
C GLY A 309 -3.40 -4.09 -10.25
N ASN A 310 -3.33 -3.49 -11.44
CA ASN A 310 -4.06 -2.24 -11.73
C ASN A 310 -5.59 -2.48 -11.78
N THR A 311 -6.03 -3.73 -11.95
CA THR A 311 -7.43 -4.22 -11.92
C THR A 311 -7.51 -5.57 -11.20
N PHE A 312 -8.46 -5.77 -10.29
CA PHE A 312 -8.75 -7.08 -9.67
C PHE A 312 -10.11 -7.11 -8.94
N TRP A 313 -10.69 -8.29 -8.77
CA TRP A 313 -11.88 -8.54 -7.95
C TRP A 313 -11.51 -8.94 -6.52
N ASP A 314 -12.07 -8.26 -5.52
CA ASP A 314 -11.98 -8.66 -4.12
C ASP A 314 -13.22 -9.49 -3.73
N LYS A 315 -12.95 -10.73 -3.31
CA LYS A 315 -13.95 -11.74 -2.95
C LYS A 315 -14.63 -11.49 -1.61
N GLU A 316 -13.99 -10.77 -0.68
CA GLU A 316 -14.58 -10.40 0.61
C GLU A 316 -15.42 -9.13 0.49
N LEU A 317 -14.90 -8.13 -0.23
CA LEU A 317 -15.61 -6.86 -0.47
C LEU A 317 -16.74 -6.99 -1.52
N GLN A 318 -16.69 -7.98 -2.41
CA GLN A 318 -17.57 -8.13 -3.58
C GLN A 318 -17.52 -6.88 -4.49
N GLU A 319 -16.31 -6.36 -4.72
CA GLU A 319 -16.06 -5.16 -5.52
C GLU A 319 -14.85 -5.35 -6.46
N LYS A 320 -14.88 -4.67 -7.62
CA LYS A 320 -13.74 -4.61 -8.55
C LYS A 320 -12.89 -3.37 -8.29
N PHE A 321 -11.63 -3.57 -7.89
CA PHE A 321 -10.61 -2.53 -7.94
C PHE A 321 -10.30 -2.17 -9.40
N TYR A 322 -10.23 -0.88 -9.69
CA TYR A 322 -9.82 -0.35 -10.98
C TYR A 322 -9.12 0.99 -10.76
N TYR A 323 -7.81 1.05 -11.03
CA TYR A 323 -6.91 2.12 -10.58
C TYR A 323 -7.32 3.56 -10.94
N THR A 324 -8.02 3.78 -12.07
CA THR A 324 -8.48 5.12 -12.50
C THR A 324 -9.76 5.61 -11.82
N LYS A 325 -10.46 4.75 -11.07
CA LYS A 325 -11.69 5.12 -10.35
C LYS A 325 -11.35 5.78 -9.01
N SER A 326 -12.13 6.77 -8.60
CA SER A 326 -11.95 7.46 -7.31
C SER A 326 -12.00 6.50 -6.12
N GLU A 327 -12.79 5.43 -6.27
CA GLU A 327 -13.01 4.36 -5.32
C GLU A 327 -11.76 3.50 -5.08
N ALA A 328 -10.77 3.54 -5.98
CA ALA A 328 -9.45 2.95 -5.76
C ALA A 328 -8.68 3.64 -4.63
N MET A 329 -8.94 4.92 -4.34
CA MET A 329 -8.35 5.66 -3.22
C MET A 329 -9.11 5.45 -1.90
N ASN A 330 -9.86 4.35 -1.76
CA ASN A 330 -10.40 3.91 -0.48
C ASN A 330 -9.37 3.04 0.25
N LYS A 331 -8.99 3.41 1.49
CA LYS A 331 -8.01 2.67 2.32
C LYS A 331 -8.26 1.16 2.46
N LYS A 332 -9.49 0.66 2.23
CA LYS A 332 -9.80 -0.79 2.21
C LYS A 332 -8.97 -1.60 1.20
N TRP A 333 -8.44 -0.96 0.16
CA TRP A 333 -7.61 -1.61 -0.85
C TRP A 333 -6.13 -1.72 -0.46
N TRP A 334 -5.65 -0.89 0.47
CA TRP A 334 -4.21 -0.65 0.69
C TRP A 334 -3.77 -1.22 2.05
N GLY A 335 -3.06 -2.35 2.03
CA GLY A 335 -2.52 -3.00 3.21
C GLY A 335 -1.06 -2.63 3.51
N GLY A 336 -0.62 -2.85 4.75
CA GLY A 336 0.73 -2.46 5.19
C GLY A 336 0.83 -0.99 5.64
N GLU A 337 2.05 -0.54 5.93
CA GLU A 337 2.32 0.82 6.39
C GLU A 337 3.32 1.49 5.43
N PRO A 338 2.88 2.40 4.53
CA PRO A 338 3.76 2.98 3.54
C PRO A 338 4.75 3.98 4.17
N LEU A 339 5.78 4.33 3.41
CA LEU A 339 6.93 5.13 3.84
C LEU A 339 6.54 6.48 4.44
N TRP A 340 5.53 7.15 3.88
CA TRP A 340 5.04 8.42 4.43
C TRP A 340 4.37 8.25 5.79
N VAL A 341 3.52 7.23 5.96
CA VAL A 341 2.92 6.90 7.27
C VAL A 341 4.01 6.47 8.26
N THR A 342 4.98 5.67 7.83
CA THR A 342 6.16 5.26 8.63
C THR A 342 6.95 6.47 9.15
N ALA A 343 7.08 7.51 8.33
CA ALA A 343 7.81 8.73 8.63
C ALA A 343 7.04 9.68 9.56
N GLU A 344 5.79 10.03 9.23
CA GLU A 344 4.97 10.94 10.06
C GLU A 344 4.70 10.33 11.44
N ASN A 345 4.52 9.01 11.54
CA ASN A 345 4.41 8.28 12.83
C ASN A 345 5.68 8.38 13.70
N GLN A 346 6.83 8.70 13.11
CA GLN A 346 8.11 8.90 13.80
C GLN A 346 8.51 10.39 13.88
N GLY A 347 7.58 11.30 13.54
CA GLY A 347 7.78 12.75 13.60
C GLY A 347 8.61 13.33 12.44
N ILE A 348 8.84 12.53 11.38
CA ILE A 348 9.53 12.96 10.16
C ILE A 348 8.49 13.40 9.14
N ARG A 349 8.62 14.66 8.70
CA ARG A 349 7.66 15.34 7.84
C ARG A 349 7.80 14.93 6.37
N THR A 350 6.68 14.82 5.66
CA THR A 350 6.63 14.21 4.32
C THR A 350 5.88 15.08 3.30
N ALA A 351 6.36 15.05 2.05
CA ALA A 351 5.69 15.64 0.91
C ALA A 351 5.59 14.60 -0.21
N ILE A 352 4.37 14.29 -0.63
CA ILE A 352 4.09 13.23 -1.61
C ILE A 352 3.38 13.84 -2.81
N HIS A 353 4.07 13.85 -3.94
CA HIS A 353 3.63 14.47 -5.18
C HIS A 353 3.24 13.39 -6.20
N MET A 354 1.93 13.18 -6.34
CA MET A 354 1.28 12.26 -7.29
C MET A 354 1.55 10.75 -7.11
N TRP A 355 2.22 10.29 -6.04
CA TRP A 355 2.59 8.87 -5.88
C TRP A 355 1.37 7.94 -5.76
N PRO A 356 1.31 6.78 -6.45
CA PRO A 356 0.20 5.83 -6.35
C PRO A 356 -0.11 5.40 -4.90
N GLY A 357 -1.39 5.53 -4.49
CA GLY A 357 -1.87 5.21 -3.14
C GLY A 357 -1.69 6.32 -2.09
N SER A 358 -1.02 7.43 -2.42
CA SER A 358 -0.84 8.56 -1.48
C SER A 358 -2.16 9.25 -1.12
N GLU A 359 -3.10 9.34 -2.06
CA GLU A 359 -4.45 9.88 -1.85
C GLU A 359 -5.39 8.93 -1.08
N ALA A 360 -4.93 7.73 -0.68
CA ALA A 360 -5.81 6.72 -0.10
C ALA A 360 -6.04 6.83 1.41
N HIS A 361 -5.54 7.89 2.08
CA HIS A 361 -5.76 8.18 3.52
C HIS A 361 -5.44 6.99 4.45
N ILE A 362 -4.30 6.35 4.18
CA ILE A 362 -3.90 5.05 4.74
C ILE A 362 -3.59 5.19 6.24
N MET A 363 -4.14 4.27 7.04
CA MET A 363 -4.05 4.27 8.52
C MET A 363 -4.53 5.57 9.20
N ASP A 364 -5.32 6.40 8.50
CA ASP A 364 -5.78 7.72 8.95
C ASP A 364 -4.63 8.70 9.27
N VAL A 365 -3.51 8.58 8.54
CA VAL A 365 -2.33 9.47 8.63
C VAL A 365 -2.10 10.15 7.28
N GLU A 366 -2.16 11.48 7.29
CA GLU A 366 -1.92 12.32 6.11
C GLU A 366 -0.43 12.69 5.98
N PRO A 367 0.14 12.69 4.77
CA PRO A 367 1.37 13.41 4.47
C PRO A 367 1.20 14.91 4.76
N ALA A 368 2.24 15.58 5.27
CA ALA A 368 2.19 17.02 5.52
C ALA A 368 1.93 17.86 4.25
N TYR A 369 2.40 17.39 3.09
CA TYR A 369 2.02 17.92 1.78
C TYR A 369 1.62 16.77 0.86
N LEU A 370 0.46 16.89 0.21
CA LEU A 370 -0.08 15.87 -0.69
C LEU A 370 -0.61 16.54 -1.97
N ASP A 371 0.10 16.33 -3.08
CA ASP A 371 -0.35 16.80 -4.40
C ASP A 371 -1.03 15.64 -5.15
N LYS A 372 -2.30 15.83 -5.51
CA LYS A 372 -3.15 14.82 -6.15
C LYS A 372 -2.69 14.49 -7.58
N TYR A 373 -2.98 13.29 -8.06
CA TYR A 373 -2.57 12.84 -9.40
C TYR A 373 -3.10 13.77 -10.51
N ASN A 374 -2.17 14.41 -11.22
CA ASN A 374 -2.43 15.21 -12.41
C ASN A 374 -1.57 14.72 -13.59
N GLY A 375 -2.08 13.77 -14.36
CA GLY A 375 -1.43 13.25 -15.58
C GLY A 375 -1.24 14.24 -16.73
N LYS A 376 -1.45 15.55 -16.51
CA LYS A 376 -1.19 16.64 -17.46
C LYS A 376 -0.21 17.69 -16.90
N GLU A 377 0.43 17.42 -15.77
CA GLU A 377 1.38 18.35 -15.17
C GLU A 377 2.69 18.41 -15.97
N LEU A 378 3.18 19.64 -16.21
CA LEU A 378 4.45 19.87 -16.91
C LEU A 378 5.63 19.45 -16.04
N LEU A 379 6.64 18.85 -16.67
CA LEU A 379 7.87 18.39 -16.00
C LEU A 379 8.58 19.51 -15.19
N SER A 380 8.59 20.74 -15.70
CA SER A 380 9.14 21.92 -15.03
C SER A 380 8.39 22.35 -13.77
N ASN A 381 7.07 22.10 -13.69
CA ASN A 381 6.28 22.34 -12.49
C ASN A 381 6.70 21.37 -11.37
N LYS A 382 6.97 20.10 -11.72
CA LYS A 382 7.44 19.08 -10.77
C LYS A 382 8.78 19.45 -10.14
N VAL A 383 9.73 19.95 -10.95
CA VAL A 383 11.02 20.48 -10.46
C VAL A 383 10.78 21.66 -9.51
N SER A 384 9.97 22.62 -9.96
CA SER A 384 9.66 23.83 -9.21
C SER A 384 8.99 23.50 -7.86
N ARG A 385 8.12 22.49 -7.82
CA ARG A 385 7.45 21.99 -6.62
C ARG A 385 8.41 21.30 -5.65
N VAL A 386 9.31 20.44 -6.13
CA VAL A 386 10.34 19.81 -5.28
C VAL A 386 11.27 20.87 -4.68
N LEU A 387 11.66 21.89 -5.45
CA LEU A 387 12.50 22.99 -4.96
C LEU A 387 11.76 23.91 -3.97
N GLU A 388 10.49 24.25 -4.22
CA GLU A 388 9.64 24.99 -3.28
C GLU A 388 9.51 24.28 -1.92
N LEU A 389 9.34 22.96 -1.95
CA LEU A 389 9.28 22.13 -0.74
C LEU A 389 10.62 22.13 0.03
N LEU A 390 11.76 22.20 -0.65
CA LEU A 390 13.08 22.34 -0.01
C LEU A 390 13.33 23.75 0.54
N ASP A 391 12.72 24.79 -0.04
CA ASP A 391 12.86 26.18 0.39
C ASP A 391 11.98 26.55 1.61
N LYS A 392 11.08 25.65 2.04
CA LYS A 392 10.29 25.79 3.28
C LYS A 392 11.20 25.96 4.52
N PRO A 393 10.72 26.61 5.61
CA PRO A 393 11.49 26.79 6.83
C PRO A 393 11.76 25.46 7.57
N GLY A 394 12.98 25.27 8.07
CA GLY A 394 13.37 24.08 8.84
C GLY A 394 13.20 24.24 10.36
N GLN A 395 13.82 23.35 11.15
CA GLN A 395 13.76 23.40 12.63
C GLN A 395 14.54 24.59 13.24
N GLU A 396 15.33 25.30 12.42
CA GLU A 396 16.02 26.54 12.75
C GLU A 396 15.07 27.73 12.96
N ASP A 397 13.92 27.75 12.28
CA ASP A 397 12.95 28.83 12.38
C ASP A 397 12.02 28.61 13.59
N ASN A 398 12.14 29.49 14.58
CA ASN A 398 11.34 29.46 15.80
C ASN A 398 9.97 30.15 15.64
N GLN A 399 9.69 30.74 14.47
CA GLN A 399 8.42 31.40 14.13
C GLN A 399 7.60 30.61 13.11
N ALA A 400 8.20 29.65 12.40
CA ALA A 400 7.49 28.79 11.46
C ALA A 400 6.38 27.98 12.13
N GLU A 401 5.18 27.99 11.53
CA GLU A 401 4.13 27.07 11.95
C GLU A 401 4.54 25.62 11.64
N ILE A 402 4.23 24.69 12.54
CA ILE A 402 4.49 23.25 12.33
C ILE A 402 3.83 22.77 11.03
N ALA A 403 2.72 23.38 10.60
CA ALA A 403 2.07 23.11 9.33
C ALA A 403 2.94 23.40 8.10
N ASP A 404 3.80 24.41 8.14
CA ASP A 404 4.63 24.90 7.01
C ASP A 404 6.10 24.45 7.08
N MET A 405 6.48 23.60 8.04
CA MET A 405 7.86 23.11 8.15
C MET A 405 8.29 22.24 6.96
N ARG A 406 9.57 22.36 6.58
CA ARG A 406 10.25 21.64 5.50
C ARG A 406 10.07 20.12 5.66
N PRO A 407 9.61 19.41 4.62
CA PRO A 407 9.57 17.96 4.60
C PRO A 407 11.00 17.38 4.53
N GLN A 408 11.19 16.23 5.13
CA GLN A 408 12.42 15.44 5.06
C GLN A 408 12.30 14.31 4.03
N LEU A 409 11.11 13.74 3.83
CA LEU A 409 10.82 12.87 2.69
C LEU A 409 10.11 13.69 1.62
N ILE A 410 10.64 13.75 0.41
CA ILE A 410 9.95 14.27 -0.78
C ILE A 410 9.85 13.13 -1.80
N ALA A 411 8.66 12.58 -2.02
CA ALA A 411 8.45 11.53 -3.04
C ALA A 411 7.68 12.11 -4.23
N ALA A 412 8.21 11.96 -5.45
CA ALA A 412 7.65 12.54 -6.67
C ALA A 412 7.53 11.49 -7.79
N TYR A 413 6.41 11.54 -8.51
CA TYR A 413 6.06 10.60 -9.58
C TYR A 413 6.00 11.28 -10.95
N VAL A 414 6.60 10.63 -11.96
CA VAL A 414 6.75 11.11 -13.35
C VAL A 414 6.22 10.04 -14.32
N PRO A 415 4.97 10.16 -14.82
CA PRO A 415 4.32 9.12 -15.65
C PRO A 415 4.73 9.13 -17.13
N ASN A 416 5.53 10.09 -17.57
CA ASN A 416 5.64 10.46 -18.99
C ASN A 416 6.27 9.37 -19.88
N VAL A 417 7.25 8.62 -19.38
CA VAL A 417 7.98 7.60 -20.15
C VAL A 417 7.10 6.36 -20.37
N ASP A 418 6.36 5.90 -19.35
CA ASP A 418 5.34 4.87 -19.52
C ASP A 418 4.24 5.28 -20.51
N GLN A 419 3.64 6.46 -20.32
CA GLN A 419 2.53 6.95 -21.17
C GLN A 419 2.91 6.98 -22.65
N HIS A 420 4.10 7.48 -23.00
CA HIS A 420 4.59 7.49 -24.38
C HIS A 420 5.14 6.12 -24.83
N GLY A 421 5.64 5.30 -23.90
CA GLY A 421 6.02 3.90 -24.15
C GLY A 421 4.82 3.04 -24.56
N HIS A 422 3.67 3.21 -23.91
CA HIS A 422 2.39 2.63 -24.33
C HIS A 422 1.93 3.18 -25.68
N LEU A 423 1.97 4.49 -25.89
CA LEU A 423 1.41 5.12 -27.11
C LEU A 423 2.21 4.80 -28.38
N TYR A 424 3.55 4.85 -28.31
CA TYR A 424 4.44 4.74 -29.48
C TYR A 424 5.33 3.49 -29.49
N GLY A 425 5.54 2.85 -28.33
CA GLY A 425 6.41 1.69 -28.14
C GLY A 425 7.78 2.10 -27.59
N PRO A 426 8.46 1.23 -26.81
CA PRO A 426 9.72 1.58 -26.13
C PRO A 426 10.90 1.82 -27.07
N ASN A 427 10.76 1.54 -28.37
CA ASN A 427 11.82 1.65 -29.38
C ASN A 427 11.51 2.71 -30.47
N SER A 428 10.53 3.59 -30.24
CA SER A 428 10.09 4.62 -31.21
C SER A 428 11.01 5.85 -31.26
N THR A 429 10.73 6.77 -32.19
CA THR A 429 11.38 8.10 -32.25
C THR A 429 10.88 9.05 -31.17
N GLU A 430 9.60 8.98 -30.84
CA GLU A 430 8.89 9.89 -29.93
C GLU A 430 9.29 9.64 -28.48
N ILE A 431 9.43 8.37 -28.08
CA ILE A 431 9.88 8.01 -26.73
C ILE A 431 11.32 8.49 -26.45
N ARG A 432 12.17 8.63 -27.47
CA ARG A 432 13.52 9.21 -27.31
C ARG A 432 13.47 10.68 -26.91
N THR A 433 12.53 11.44 -27.46
CA THR A 433 12.28 12.84 -27.05
C THR A 433 11.88 12.87 -25.59
N THR A 434 10.89 12.06 -25.17
CA THR A 434 10.39 12.08 -23.79
C THR A 434 11.36 11.55 -22.75
N ILE A 435 12.24 10.60 -23.10
CA ILE A 435 13.39 10.22 -22.26
C ILE A 435 14.34 11.43 -22.08
N SER A 436 14.62 12.19 -23.14
CA SER A 436 15.48 13.38 -23.08
C SER A 436 14.83 14.55 -22.33
N GLU A 437 13.50 14.73 -22.42
CA GLU A 437 12.73 15.69 -21.63
C GLU A 437 12.77 15.37 -20.13
N VAL A 438 12.69 14.09 -19.76
CA VAL A 438 12.80 13.62 -18.37
C VAL A 438 14.23 13.70 -17.84
N ASP A 439 15.25 13.47 -18.66
CA ASP A 439 16.64 13.72 -18.29
C ASP A 439 16.90 15.22 -18.05
N THR A 440 16.35 16.09 -18.91
CA THR A 440 16.39 17.55 -18.76
C THR A 440 15.65 18.03 -17.50
N MET A 441 14.53 17.40 -17.15
CA MET A 441 13.79 17.64 -15.90
C MET A 441 14.65 17.34 -14.67
N LEU A 442 15.40 16.24 -14.69
CA LEU A 442 16.36 15.92 -13.62
C LEU A 442 17.53 16.90 -13.61
N ASP A 443 18.00 17.39 -14.76
CA ASP A 443 19.09 18.36 -14.83
C ASP A 443 18.71 19.70 -14.20
N GLN A 444 17.50 20.20 -14.50
CA GLN A 444 16.94 21.37 -13.85
C GLN A 444 16.82 21.20 -12.33
N LEU A 445 16.52 19.98 -11.85
CA LEU A 445 16.52 19.68 -10.42
C LEU A 445 17.94 19.69 -9.83
N PHE A 446 18.92 19.03 -10.45
CA PHE A 446 20.29 19.01 -9.95
C PHE A 446 20.94 20.40 -9.95
N GLN A 447 20.75 21.20 -11.00
CA GLN A 447 21.12 22.62 -11.02
C GLN A 447 20.43 23.40 -9.88
N GLY A 448 19.14 23.12 -9.64
CA GLY A 448 18.37 23.73 -8.55
C GLY A 448 18.85 23.35 -7.15
N LEU A 449 19.41 22.15 -6.97
CA LEU A 449 20.06 21.70 -5.73
C LEU A 449 21.45 22.33 -5.55
N GLU A 450 22.25 22.40 -6.63
CA GLU A 450 23.57 23.04 -6.61
C GLU A 450 23.49 24.53 -6.28
N ALA A 451 22.56 25.26 -6.92
CA ALA A 451 22.28 26.67 -6.63
C ALA A 451 21.84 26.95 -5.18
N ARG A 452 21.48 25.90 -4.42
CA ARG A 452 21.10 25.95 -3.00
C ARG A 452 22.18 25.35 -2.07
N ASN A 453 23.35 24.98 -2.60
CA ASN A 453 24.43 24.23 -1.92
C ASN A 453 23.97 22.86 -1.35
N LEU A 454 22.94 22.23 -1.90
CA LEU A 454 22.33 21.01 -1.35
C LEU A 454 22.96 19.69 -1.82
N THR A 455 23.84 19.73 -2.83
CA THR A 455 24.41 18.56 -3.53
C THR A 455 25.05 17.50 -2.61
N ASN A 456 25.59 17.91 -1.46
CA ASN A 456 26.21 17.02 -0.46
C ASN A 456 25.42 16.95 0.86
N ILE A 457 24.15 17.37 0.85
CA ILE A 457 23.29 17.56 2.04
C ILE A 457 21.99 16.76 1.94
N VAL A 458 21.32 16.82 0.79
CA VAL A 458 20.14 15.99 0.52
C VAL A 458 20.59 14.64 -0.07
N ASN A 459 19.86 13.59 0.24
CA ASN A 459 19.92 12.35 -0.53
C ASN A 459 18.97 12.47 -1.73
N VAL A 460 19.41 12.04 -2.90
CA VAL A 460 18.57 11.87 -4.08
C VAL A 460 18.59 10.39 -4.45
N VAL A 461 17.41 9.82 -4.67
CA VAL A 461 17.23 8.45 -5.15
C VAL A 461 16.26 8.48 -6.32
N VAL A 462 16.73 8.05 -7.50
CA VAL A 462 15.91 7.91 -8.71
C VAL A 462 15.66 6.42 -8.92
N VAL A 463 14.39 6.05 -9.12
CA VAL A 463 13.95 4.69 -9.39
C VAL A 463 13.04 4.65 -10.61
N SER A 464 12.81 3.44 -11.11
CA SER A 464 11.56 3.11 -11.81
C SER A 464 10.92 1.89 -11.16
N ASP A 465 9.69 1.62 -11.51
CA ASP A 465 8.86 0.57 -10.94
C ASP A 465 8.73 -0.65 -11.86
N HIS A 466 8.85 -0.47 -13.18
CA HIS A 466 9.03 -1.51 -14.20
C HIS A 466 9.71 -0.99 -15.47
N GLY A 467 10.05 -1.93 -16.36
CA GLY A 467 10.43 -1.65 -17.75
C GLY A 467 9.25 -1.64 -18.72
N MET A 468 9.51 -1.90 -20.00
CA MET A 468 8.54 -1.83 -21.11
C MET A 468 8.97 -2.72 -22.30
N ALA A 469 8.05 -3.44 -22.92
CA ALA A 469 8.30 -4.34 -24.07
C ALA A 469 7.38 -4.01 -25.25
N THR A 470 7.88 -4.13 -26.48
CA THR A 470 7.11 -3.80 -27.70
C THR A 470 6.04 -4.85 -28.00
N THR A 471 4.83 -4.43 -28.33
CA THR A 471 3.74 -5.28 -28.83
C THR A 471 3.68 -5.27 -30.37
N ASP A 472 2.95 -6.21 -30.95
CA ASP A 472 2.68 -6.24 -32.40
C ASP A 472 1.39 -7.02 -32.68
N THR A 473 0.65 -6.68 -33.75
CA THR A 473 -0.58 -7.38 -34.15
C THR A 473 -0.35 -8.90 -34.39
N ASN A 474 0.88 -9.31 -34.74
CA ASN A 474 1.23 -10.71 -34.89
C ASN A 474 1.45 -11.44 -33.56
N ARG A 475 1.83 -10.72 -32.50
CA ARG A 475 2.05 -11.24 -31.15
C ARG A 475 0.82 -11.05 -30.24
N LEU A 476 -0.36 -11.39 -30.76
CA LEU A 476 -1.62 -11.37 -30.01
C LEU A 476 -2.19 -12.77 -29.82
N ILE A 477 -2.74 -13.03 -28.64
CA ILE A 477 -3.48 -14.23 -28.26
C ILE A 477 -4.93 -13.83 -28.06
N GLN A 478 -5.83 -14.48 -28.80
CA GLN A 478 -7.27 -14.26 -28.68
C GLN A 478 -7.81 -15.12 -27.52
N LEU A 479 -8.40 -14.51 -26.50
CA LEU A 479 -8.84 -15.22 -25.29
C LEU A 479 -9.89 -16.30 -25.60
N GLU A 480 -10.84 -15.97 -26.46
CA GLU A 480 -11.97 -16.83 -26.86
C GLU A 480 -11.55 -18.04 -27.71
N ASP A 481 -10.32 -18.06 -28.23
CA ASP A 481 -9.78 -19.19 -29.00
C ASP A 481 -9.02 -20.18 -28.11
N ILE A 482 -8.70 -19.82 -26.85
CA ILE A 482 -7.99 -20.68 -25.89
C ILE A 482 -8.81 -21.07 -24.64
N VAL A 483 -9.92 -20.38 -24.35
CA VAL A 483 -10.78 -20.69 -23.20
C VAL A 483 -12.25 -20.34 -23.45
N ASP A 484 -13.16 -21.17 -22.92
CA ASP A 484 -14.60 -20.88 -22.91
C ASP A 484 -14.90 -19.72 -21.94
N THR A 485 -15.01 -18.51 -22.49
CA THR A 485 -15.33 -17.29 -21.74
C THR A 485 -16.73 -17.31 -21.12
N SER A 486 -17.64 -18.17 -21.58
CA SER A 486 -18.99 -18.29 -21.01
C SER A 486 -18.98 -18.84 -19.58
N LEU A 487 -17.93 -19.55 -19.17
CA LEU A 487 -17.74 -20.08 -17.82
C LEU A 487 -17.14 -19.06 -16.85
N ILE A 488 -16.63 -17.92 -17.33
CA ILE A 488 -15.92 -16.90 -16.55
C ILE A 488 -16.92 -15.88 -15.98
N GLN A 489 -16.70 -15.47 -14.71
CA GLN A 489 -17.49 -14.43 -14.03
C GLN A 489 -16.72 -13.10 -13.96
N HIS A 490 -15.42 -13.15 -13.66
CA HIS A 490 -14.57 -11.96 -13.54
C HIS A 490 -13.18 -12.23 -14.11
N THR A 491 -12.59 -11.18 -14.68
CA THR A 491 -11.19 -11.11 -15.13
C THR A 491 -10.41 -10.10 -14.28
N ASP A 492 -9.23 -10.50 -13.83
CA ASP A 492 -8.27 -9.72 -13.04
C ASP A 492 -6.99 -9.48 -13.86
N GLY A 493 -6.33 -8.34 -13.67
CA GLY A 493 -5.09 -8.00 -14.37
C GLY A 493 -5.25 -7.66 -15.85
N TRP A 494 -4.13 -7.22 -16.43
CA TRP A 494 -3.80 -7.08 -17.85
C TRP A 494 -2.31 -6.70 -17.92
N PRO A 495 -1.52 -7.16 -18.92
CA PRO A 495 -1.86 -8.07 -20.02
C PRO A 495 -1.86 -9.55 -19.65
N LEU A 496 -1.44 -9.90 -18.43
CA LEU A 496 -1.72 -11.20 -17.82
C LEU A 496 -3.18 -11.26 -17.35
N TYR A 497 -3.84 -12.41 -17.55
CA TYR A 497 -5.27 -12.59 -17.30
C TYR A 497 -5.51 -13.57 -16.14
N GLY A 498 -6.01 -13.06 -15.02
CA GLY A 498 -6.51 -13.84 -13.90
C GLY A 498 -7.97 -14.18 -14.10
N LEU A 499 -8.31 -15.47 -14.17
CA LEU A 499 -9.65 -15.95 -14.49
C LEU A 499 -10.38 -16.44 -13.22
N ARG A 500 -11.60 -15.92 -12.98
CA ARG A 500 -12.49 -16.38 -11.91
C ARG A 500 -13.74 -17.03 -12.52
N PRO A 501 -13.93 -18.36 -12.40
CA PRO A 501 -15.10 -19.04 -12.96
C PRO A 501 -16.38 -18.76 -12.16
N LYS A 502 -17.54 -18.87 -12.83
CA LYS A 502 -18.89 -18.74 -12.24
C LYS A 502 -19.21 -19.83 -11.21
N ASP A 503 -18.62 -21.01 -11.38
CA ASP A 503 -18.68 -22.13 -10.45
C ASP A 503 -17.24 -22.64 -10.21
N PRO A 504 -16.76 -22.71 -8.96
CA PRO A 504 -15.46 -23.30 -8.63
C PRO A 504 -15.23 -24.71 -9.19
N ALA A 505 -16.30 -25.49 -9.44
CA ALA A 505 -16.19 -26.82 -10.05
C ALA A 505 -15.59 -26.80 -11.47
N HIS A 506 -15.75 -25.70 -12.21
CA HIS A 506 -15.17 -25.56 -13.56
C HIS A 506 -13.68 -25.21 -13.55
N LEU A 507 -13.09 -24.82 -12.41
CA LEU A 507 -11.71 -24.36 -12.31
C LEU A 507 -10.69 -25.37 -12.87
N GLN A 508 -10.84 -26.65 -12.52
CA GLN A 508 -9.93 -27.69 -12.98
C GLN A 508 -10.07 -27.94 -14.50
N GLY A 509 -11.28 -28.01 -15.03
CA GLY A 509 -11.51 -28.21 -16.47
C GLY A 509 -11.00 -27.05 -17.33
N LEU A 510 -11.12 -25.81 -16.84
CA LEU A 510 -10.54 -24.63 -17.47
C LEU A 510 -9.00 -24.70 -17.48
N TYR A 511 -8.39 -25.08 -16.35
CA TYR A 511 -6.94 -25.29 -16.27
C TYR A 511 -6.45 -26.41 -17.19
N ASP A 512 -7.11 -27.58 -17.16
CA ASP A 512 -6.72 -28.74 -17.96
C ASP A 512 -6.77 -28.43 -19.47
N SER A 513 -7.79 -27.69 -19.92
CA SER A 513 -7.89 -27.21 -21.31
C SER A 513 -6.77 -26.23 -21.66
N LEU A 514 -6.54 -25.21 -20.82
CA LEU A 514 -5.50 -24.20 -21.05
C LEU A 514 -4.08 -24.79 -20.96
N ALA A 515 -3.86 -25.83 -20.15
CA ALA A 515 -2.59 -26.54 -20.04
C ALA A 515 -2.27 -27.36 -21.31
N VAL A 516 -3.29 -27.91 -21.99
CA VAL A 516 -3.12 -28.55 -23.30
C VAL A 516 -2.76 -27.50 -24.36
N GLU A 517 -3.44 -26.36 -24.40
CA GLU A 517 -3.12 -25.29 -25.35
C GLU A 517 -1.73 -24.68 -25.10
N ALA A 518 -1.33 -24.46 -23.84
CA ALA A 518 0.01 -23.99 -23.51
C ALA A 518 1.13 -24.99 -23.88
N ALA A 519 0.83 -26.30 -23.91
CA ALA A 519 1.76 -27.32 -24.39
C ALA A 519 1.93 -27.32 -25.93
N ILE A 520 0.99 -26.72 -26.66
CA ILE A 520 1.02 -26.54 -28.13
C ILE A 520 1.59 -25.16 -28.50
N ASN A 521 1.22 -24.13 -27.73
CA ASN A 521 1.51 -22.72 -27.99
C ASN A 521 2.48 -22.15 -26.91
N PRO A 522 3.79 -22.05 -27.19
CA PRO A 522 4.80 -21.65 -26.20
C PRO A 522 4.77 -20.16 -25.81
N ASN A 523 3.81 -19.39 -26.35
CA ASN A 523 3.73 -17.93 -26.18
C ASN A 523 2.97 -17.51 -24.92
N PHE A 524 2.44 -18.45 -24.13
CA PHE A 524 1.91 -18.19 -22.79
C PHE A 524 2.15 -19.37 -21.84
N GLU A 525 2.00 -19.12 -20.54
CA GLU A 525 2.04 -20.11 -19.47
C GLU A 525 0.78 -20.03 -18.61
N VAL A 526 0.45 -21.12 -17.91
CA VAL A 526 -0.81 -21.28 -17.18
C VAL A 526 -0.55 -21.76 -15.76
N TYR A 527 -1.05 -20.98 -14.79
CA TYR A 527 -0.76 -21.19 -13.37
C TYR A 527 -2.04 -21.19 -12.53
N LEU A 528 -2.24 -22.25 -11.75
CA LEU A 528 -3.14 -22.28 -10.61
C LEU A 528 -2.44 -21.68 -9.39
N ARG A 529 -3.05 -20.64 -8.82
CA ARG A 529 -2.55 -19.84 -7.68
C ARG A 529 -2.05 -20.70 -6.52
N ASP A 530 -2.80 -21.74 -6.19
CA ASP A 530 -2.61 -22.57 -5.00
C ASP A 530 -1.84 -23.89 -5.29
N VAL A 531 -1.35 -24.11 -6.52
CA VAL A 531 -0.80 -25.40 -6.96
C VAL A 531 0.56 -25.30 -7.65
N ASN A 532 0.70 -24.47 -8.69
CA ASN A 532 1.92 -24.42 -9.51
C ASN A 532 2.42 -23.00 -9.82
N MET A 533 1.84 -21.96 -9.22
CA MET A 533 2.35 -20.59 -9.30
C MET A 533 3.82 -20.53 -8.80
N PRO A 534 4.78 -19.98 -9.56
CA PRO A 534 6.18 -19.96 -9.15
C PRO A 534 6.41 -19.20 -7.83
N GLU A 535 7.05 -19.86 -6.85
CA GLU A 535 7.25 -19.27 -5.51
C GLU A 535 7.97 -17.92 -5.56
N ARG A 536 8.96 -17.77 -6.45
CA ARG A 536 9.71 -16.54 -6.72
C ARG A 536 8.85 -15.33 -7.11
N TYR A 537 7.63 -15.53 -7.62
CA TYR A 537 6.73 -14.42 -7.93
C TYR A 537 6.12 -13.79 -6.66
N HIS A 538 6.08 -14.51 -5.53
CA HIS A 538 5.41 -14.07 -4.30
C HIS A 538 3.98 -13.56 -4.58
N PHE A 539 3.24 -14.35 -5.37
CA PHE A 539 1.96 -13.99 -5.96
C PHE A 539 0.92 -15.13 -5.82
N SER A 540 0.70 -15.58 -4.59
CA SER A 540 -0.25 -16.67 -4.28
C SER A 540 -1.08 -16.43 -3.02
N LYS A 541 -0.50 -15.83 -1.97
CA LYS A 541 -1.06 -15.80 -0.61
C LYS A 541 -2.09 -14.68 -0.37
N ASN A 542 -2.96 -14.42 -1.35
CA ASN A 542 -4.00 -13.40 -1.24
C ASN A 542 -5.26 -13.75 -2.07
N GLU A 543 -6.45 -13.62 -1.50
CA GLU A 543 -7.73 -13.92 -2.17
C GLU A 543 -8.10 -12.96 -3.31
N ARG A 544 -7.46 -11.78 -3.37
CA ARG A 544 -7.52 -10.83 -4.49
C ARG A 544 -6.78 -11.33 -5.74
N ILE A 545 -5.92 -12.34 -5.59
CA ILE A 545 -5.29 -13.03 -6.73
C ILE A 545 -6.29 -14.09 -7.23
N ALA A 546 -6.59 -14.06 -8.54
CA ALA A 546 -7.46 -15.04 -9.17
C ALA A 546 -6.90 -16.48 -9.02
N PRO A 547 -7.76 -17.52 -8.97
CA PRO A 547 -7.31 -18.89 -8.74
C PRO A 547 -6.58 -19.50 -9.93
N LEU A 548 -6.81 -18.99 -11.15
CA LEU A 548 -6.20 -19.41 -12.41
C LEU A 548 -5.66 -18.18 -13.14
N TRP A 549 -4.46 -18.27 -13.70
CA TRP A 549 -3.80 -17.20 -14.47
C TRP A 549 -3.26 -17.70 -15.80
N ILE A 550 -3.46 -16.88 -16.83
CA ILE A 550 -2.77 -16.97 -18.11
C ILE A 550 -1.72 -15.86 -18.14
N VAL A 551 -0.44 -16.23 -18.22
CA VAL A 551 0.69 -15.29 -18.24
C VAL A 551 1.32 -15.34 -19.63
N PRO A 552 1.10 -14.33 -20.50
CA PRO A 552 1.74 -14.30 -21.81
C PRO A 552 3.26 -14.11 -21.66
N LYS A 553 4.02 -14.64 -22.62
CA LYS A 553 5.45 -14.34 -22.75
C LYS A 553 5.62 -12.86 -23.10
N THR A 554 6.75 -12.28 -22.69
CA THR A 554 7.04 -10.85 -22.90
C THR A 554 6.82 -10.45 -24.36
N GLY A 555 6.17 -9.30 -24.59
CA GLY A 555 5.89 -8.80 -25.94
C GLY A 555 4.72 -9.48 -26.66
N TRP A 556 4.05 -10.47 -26.03
CA TRP A 556 2.74 -10.98 -26.44
C TRP A 556 1.63 -10.40 -25.58
N ALA A 557 0.49 -10.04 -26.16
CA ALA A 557 -0.68 -9.58 -25.41
C ALA A 557 -1.87 -10.55 -25.56
N ILE A 558 -2.73 -10.60 -24.54
CA ILE A 558 -4.02 -11.29 -24.59
C ILE A 558 -5.11 -10.23 -24.81
N VAL A 559 -6.01 -10.49 -25.77
CA VAL A 559 -7.12 -9.60 -26.15
C VAL A 559 -8.43 -10.38 -26.24
N THR A 560 -9.55 -9.70 -26.00
CA THR A 560 -10.89 -10.24 -26.30
C THR A 560 -11.35 -9.87 -27.71
N LYS A 561 -12.35 -10.57 -28.26
CA LYS A 561 -12.87 -10.30 -29.61
C LYS A 561 -13.63 -8.98 -29.69
N ASP A 562 -14.25 -8.57 -28.59
CA ASP A 562 -14.96 -7.31 -28.48
C ASP A 562 -13.98 -6.12 -28.46
N GLU A 563 -12.80 -6.27 -27.85
CA GLU A 563 -11.72 -5.25 -27.86
C GLU A 563 -10.96 -5.21 -29.20
N PHE A 564 -10.55 -6.38 -29.71
CA PHE A 564 -9.68 -6.48 -30.89
C PHE A 564 -9.68 -7.88 -31.53
N ASP A 565 -10.50 -8.10 -32.56
CA ASP A 565 -10.44 -9.33 -33.38
C ASP A 565 -9.09 -9.44 -34.12
N VAL A 566 -8.26 -10.38 -33.69
CA VAL A 566 -6.90 -10.60 -34.21
C VAL A 566 -6.91 -11.06 -35.67
N VAL A 567 -7.93 -11.79 -36.11
CA VAL A 567 -8.03 -12.34 -37.48
C VAL A 567 -8.44 -11.24 -38.45
N GLU A 568 -9.45 -10.44 -38.08
CA GLU A 568 -9.87 -9.29 -38.87
C GLU A 568 -8.76 -8.23 -38.93
N ALA A 569 -8.11 -7.93 -37.80
CA ALA A 569 -7.02 -6.96 -37.75
C ALA A 569 -5.85 -7.36 -38.66
N LYS A 570 -5.44 -8.63 -38.65
CA LYS A 570 -4.42 -9.16 -39.56
C LYS A 570 -4.84 -9.06 -41.03
N ALA A 571 -6.10 -9.39 -41.34
CA ALA A 571 -6.63 -9.31 -42.72
C ALA A 571 -6.76 -7.87 -43.24
N LYS A 572 -7.04 -6.89 -42.36
CA LYS A 572 -7.18 -5.47 -42.71
C LYS A 572 -5.90 -4.64 -42.53
N GLY A 573 -4.83 -5.21 -41.97
CA GLY A 573 -3.59 -4.49 -41.63
C GLY A 573 -3.74 -3.49 -40.48
N ILE A 574 -4.69 -3.72 -39.57
CA ILE A 574 -4.93 -2.85 -38.41
C ILE A 574 -3.83 -3.08 -37.38
N VAL A 575 -3.19 -1.99 -36.96
CA VAL A 575 -2.11 -2.03 -35.97
C VAL A 575 -2.69 -1.97 -34.57
N TYR A 576 -2.33 -2.96 -33.74
CA TYR A 576 -2.69 -3.00 -32.33
C TYR A 576 -2.13 -1.82 -31.55
N HIS A 577 -2.89 -1.36 -30.55
CA HIS A 577 -2.46 -0.36 -29.58
C HIS A 577 -2.92 -0.83 -28.17
N PRO A 578 -2.12 -0.64 -27.10
CA PRO A 578 -0.85 0.10 -27.07
C PRO A 578 0.29 -0.63 -27.78
N ARG A 579 1.33 0.13 -28.15
CA ARG A 579 2.57 -0.30 -28.83
C ARG A 579 3.65 -0.79 -27.86
N GLY A 580 3.53 -0.42 -26.59
CA GLY A 580 4.32 -0.96 -25.48
C GLY A 580 3.40 -1.58 -24.43
N LEU A 581 3.88 -2.63 -23.77
CA LEU A 581 3.26 -3.22 -22.59
C LEU A 581 4.32 -3.65 -21.57
N HIS A 582 3.88 -3.78 -20.33
CA HIS A 582 4.64 -4.24 -19.18
C HIS A 582 3.74 -5.19 -18.35
N GLY A 583 4.19 -5.66 -17.18
CA GLY A 583 3.41 -6.60 -16.34
C GLY A 583 3.86 -8.05 -16.40
N TYR A 584 4.71 -8.39 -17.37
CA TYR A 584 5.31 -9.71 -17.58
C TYR A 584 6.23 -10.15 -16.41
N ASP A 585 6.85 -11.32 -16.56
CA ASP A 585 7.86 -11.86 -15.64
C ASP A 585 8.93 -10.82 -15.25
N HIS A 586 9.10 -10.58 -13.95
CA HIS A 586 9.97 -9.53 -13.45
C HIS A 586 11.46 -9.79 -13.72
N GLU A 587 11.89 -11.04 -13.94
CA GLU A 587 13.28 -11.35 -14.28
C GLU A 587 13.62 -11.00 -15.73
N HIS A 588 12.61 -10.88 -16.59
CA HIS A 588 12.80 -10.68 -18.02
C HIS A 588 13.54 -9.36 -18.28
N PRO A 589 14.61 -9.35 -19.12
CA PRO A 589 15.41 -8.15 -19.36
C PRO A 589 14.64 -6.88 -19.71
N LEU A 590 13.56 -6.99 -20.50
CA LEU A 590 12.70 -5.86 -20.88
C LEU A 590 11.88 -5.27 -19.71
N MET A 591 11.68 -5.99 -18.60
CA MET A 591 10.94 -5.51 -17.42
C MET A 591 11.82 -4.86 -16.35
N ARG A 592 13.15 -4.80 -16.58
CA ARG A 592 14.12 -4.29 -15.60
C ARG A 592 14.00 -2.78 -15.39
N ALA A 593 13.95 -2.40 -14.13
CA ALA A 593 13.87 -1.03 -13.65
C ALA A 593 15.26 -0.43 -13.36
N ILE A 594 15.32 0.88 -13.09
CA ILE A 594 16.52 1.57 -12.59
C ILE A 594 16.45 1.80 -11.08
N PHE A 595 17.64 1.90 -10.46
CA PHE A 595 17.84 2.49 -9.14
C PHE A 595 19.17 3.25 -9.20
N ILE A 596 19.20 4.51 -8.79
CA ILE A 596 20.42 5.33 -8.69
C ILE A 596 20.31 6.20 -7.45
N ALA A 597 21.32 6.19 -6.58
CA ALA A 597 21.32 6.96 -5.34
C ALA A 597 22.61 7.77 -5.15
N ARG A 598 22.50 8.94 -4.54
CA ARG A 598 23.63 9.80 -4.11
C ARG A 598 23.23 10.62 -2.90
N GLY A 599 24.17 10.87 -1.98
CA GLY A 599 23.96 11.76 -0.82
C GLY A 599 24.69 11.29 0.44
N PRO A 600 24.62 12.06 1.54
CA PRO A 600 25.36 11.76 2.77
C PRO A 600 24.97 10.44 3.47
N ALA A 601 23.79 9.87 3.21
CA ALA A 601 23.43 8.54 3.70
C ALA A 601 24.05 7.38 2.89
N PHE A 602 24.59 7.68 1.71
CA PHE A 602 25.18 6.72 0.78
C PHE A 602 26.70 6.96 0.70
N PRO A 603 27.53 6.44 1.63
CA PRO A 603 28.98 6.55 1.52
C PRO A 603 29.51 5.61 0.42
N HIS A 604 30.11 6.17 -0.63
CA HIS A 604 30.62 5.43 -1.78
C HIS A 604 31.80 6.17 -2.44
N GLU A 605 32.63 5.45 -3.19
CA GLU A 605 33.50 6.04 -4.22
C GLU A 605 32.63 6.37 -5.44
N PRO A 606 32.84 7.48 -6.17
CA PRO A 606 32.08 7.79 -7.38
C PRO A 606 32.04 6.63 -8.38
N ASN A 607 30.96 6.52 -9.15
CA ASN A 607 30.70 5.44 -10.11
C ASN A 607 30.63 4.04 -9.45
N SER A 608 30.16 3.95 -8.20
CA SER A 608 30.07 2.68 -7.46
C SER A 608 28.94 1.78 -7.96
N ARG A 609 29.25 0.52 -8.22
CA ARG A 609 28.29 -0.50 -8.61
C ARG A 609 27.93 -1.39 -7.42
N VAL A 610 26.65 -1.76 -7.28
CA VAL A 610 26.18 -2.82 -6.35
C VAL A 610 25.55 -3.99 -7.12
N GLU A 611 25.30 -5.12 -6.44
CA GLU A 611 24.56 -6.23 -7.04
C GLU A 611 23.11 -5.82 -7.37
N PRO A 612 22.50 -6.34 -8.46
CA PRO A 612 21.07 -6.22 -8.70
C PRO A 612 20.23 -6.74 -7.53
N PHE A 613 19.20 -5.99 -7.17
CA PHE A 613 18.27 -6.34 -6.09
C PHE A 613 16.81 -6.08 -6.50
N GLN A 614 15.85 -6.58 -5.70
CA GLN A 614 14.43 -6.43 -5.97
C GLN A 614 13.85 -5.17 -5.31
N ASN A 615 12.84 -4.55 -5.92
CA ASN A 615 12.27 -3.27 -5.49
C ASN A 615 11.67 -3.25 -4.06
N ILE A 616 11.36 -4.41 -3.47
CA ILE A 616 11.06 -4.54 -2.03
C ILE A 616 12.16 -3.96 -1.11
N GLU A 617 13.41 -3.89 -1.57
CA GLU A 617 14.53 -3.39 -0.77
C GLU A 617 14.55 -1.86 -0.60
N VAL A 618 13.87 -1.13 -1.48
CA VAL A 618 13.92 0.35 -1.49
C VAL A 618 13.32 0.94 -0.22
N TYR A 619 12.27 0.36 0.34
CA TYR A 619 11.66 0.84 1.59
C TYR A 619 12.66 0.87 2.76
N ASN A 620 13.47 -0.17 2.93
CA ASN A 620 14.49 -0.22 3.98
C ASN A 620 15.59 0.81 3.74
N ILE A 621 16.04 0.95 2.47
CA ILE A 621 17.05 1.92 2.06
C ILE A 621 16.61 3.36 2.40
N ILE A 622 15.36 3.74 2.06
CA ILE A 622 14.85 5.10 2.33
C ILE A 622 14.50 5.30 3.82
N CYS A 623 14.11 4.24 4.54
CA CYS A 623 14.01 4.31 6.00
C CYS A 623 15.38 4.63 6.63
N ASP A 624 16.43 3.91 6.25
CA ASP A 624 17.77 4.14 6.77
C ASP A 624 18.32 5.54 6.39
N SER A 625 18.07 6.03 5.17
CA SER A 625 18.53 7.35 4.72
C SER A 625 17.85 8.53 5.44
N LEU A 626 16.73 8.27 6.11
CA LEU A 626 16.01 9.21 6.98
C LEU A 626 16.23 8.92 8.48
N ALA A 627 17.02 7.89 8.82
CA ALA A 627 17.18 7.37 10.19
C ALA A 627 15.85 6.95 10.86
N LEU A 628 14.91 6.41 10.07
CA LEU A 628 13.67 5.81 10.52
C LEU A 628 13.87 4.35 10.96
N THR A 629 13.03 3.88 11.88
CA THR A 629 12.86 2.44 12.09
C THR A 629 11.87 1.90 11.05
N PRO A 630 12.26 1.00 10.14
CA PRO A 630 11.34 0.38 9.19
C PRO A 630 10.34 -0.55 9.91
N LYS A 631 9.14 -0.70 9.35
CA LYS A 631 8.16 -1.70 9.78
C LYS A 631 8.48 -3.08 9.18
N PRO A 632 7.92 -4.18 9.72
CA PRO A 632 8.12 -5.52 9.17
C PRO A 632 7.72 -5.57 7.68
N ASN A 633 8.68 -5.91 6.84
CA ASN A 633 8.56 -5.94 5.39
C ASN A 633 9.34 -7.13 4.81
N ASN A 634 9.32 -7.32 3.49
CA ASN A 634 9.98 -8.44 2.81
C ASN A 634 11.46 -8.19 2.46
N GLY A 635 11.92 -6.93 2.48
CA GLY A 635 13.32 -6.58 2.22
C GLY A 635 14.28 -6.94 3.36
N THR A 636 15.55 -7.11 2.99
CA THR A 636 16.68 -7.56 3.82
C THR A 636 17.89 -6.60 3.78
N LEU A 637 18.00 -5.77 2.74
CA LEU A 637 19.11 -4.86 2.47
C LEU A 637 18.99 -3.58 3.31
N ARG A 638 20.12 -3.12 3.85
CA ARG A 638 20.22 -1.98 4.79
C ARG A 638 21.42 -1.11 4.43
N LEU A 639 21.40 0.16 4.82
CA LEU A 639 22.54 1.06 4.64
C LEU A 639 23.65 0.79 5.69
N PRO A 640 24.93 1.04 5.33
CA PRO A 640 25.43 1.45 4.02
C PRO A 640 25.41 0.29 3.00
N LEU A 641 25.10 0.62 1.74
CA LEU A 641 25.26 -0.32 0.63
C LEU A 641 26.73 -0.74 0.48
N LYS A 642 26.96 -1.91 -0.11
CA LYS A 642 28.30 -2.49 -0.30
C LYS A 642 28.67 -2.55 -1.78
N PRO A 643 29.57 -1.68 -2.28
CA PRO A 643 30.02 -1.74 -3.66
C PRO A 643 30.72 -3.06 -4.01
N ILE A 644 30.50 -3.54 -5.23
CA ILE A 644 31.13 -4.72 -5.84
C ILE A 644 32.17 -4.35 -6.93
N GLY A 645 32.60 -3.09 -6.93
CA GLY A 645 33.43 -2.47 -7.96
C GLY A 645 32.80 -1.19 -8.49
N LEU A 646 33.31 -0.71 -9.62
CA LEU A 646 32.77 0.44 -10.36
C LEU A 646 32.03 -0.03 -11.62
N HIS A 647 31.23 0.84 -12.25
CA HIS A 647 30.68 0.53 -13.58
C HIS A 647 31.75 0.71 -14.66
N SER A 648 31.75 -0.18 -15.66
CA SER A 648 32.46 -0.03 -16.93
C SER A 648 31.49 -0.33 -18.09
N PRO A 649 31.84 0.00 -19.35
CA PRO A 649 31.02 -0.34 -20.50
C PRO A 649 30.62 -1.83 -20.56
N ASP A 650 31.54 -2.71 -20.17
CA ASP A 650 31.37 -4.17 -20.16
C ASP A 650 30.51 -4.69 -18.99
N THR A 651 30.22 -3.87 -17.97
CA THR A 651 29.48 -4.33 -16.78
C THR A 651 27.99 -4.54 -17.02
N TYR A 652 27.43 -3.98 -18.09
CA TYR A 652 26.01 -4.07 -18.40
C TYR A 652 25.72 -5.25 -19.34
N PRO A 653 24.61 -6.00 -19.14
CA PRO A 653 24.15 -6.97 -20.13
C PRO A 653 23.84 -6.29 -21.47
N PRO A 654 23.86 -7.00 -22.62
CA PRO A 654 23.51 -6.43 -23.93
C PRO A 654 22.09 -5.83 -23.92
N GLU A 655 21.83 -4.87 -24.82
CA GLU A 655 20.46 -4.35 -24.99
C GLU A 655 19.53 -5.50 -25.40
N PRO A 656 18.44 -5.75 -24.65
CA PRO A 656 17.55 -6.86 -24.95
C PRO A 656 16.76 -6.58 -26.23
N ALA A 657 16.95 -7.44 -27.24
CA ALA A 657 16.07 -7.47 -28.40
C ALA A 657 14.62 -7.72 -27.98
N ASP A 658 13.68 -7.09 -28.70
CA ASP A 658 12.28 -7.50 -28.64
C ASP A 658 12.16 -8.95 -29.18
N PRO A 659 11.31 -9.79 -28.59
CA PRO A 659 11.23 -11.20 -28.98
C PRO A 659 10.70 -11.36 -30.41
N GLU A 660 11.46 -12.08 -31.23
CA GLU A 660 11.09 -12.42 -32.60
C GLU A 660 9.78 -13.24 -32.63
N PRO A 661 8.90 -13.01 -33.62
CA PRO A 661 7.68 -13.79 -33.77
C PRO A 661 8.01 -15.22 -34.18
N VAL A 662 7.93 -16.17 -33.24
CA VAL A 662 8.04 -17.60 -33.54
C VAL A 662 6.80 -18.01 -34.36
N PRO A 663 6.95 -18.50 -35.60
CA PRO A 663 5.80 -18.90 -36.41
C PRO A 663 5.10 -20.11 -35.80
N SER A 664 3.82 -19.92 -35.46
CA SER A 664 2.94 -20.99 -34.98
C SER A 664 2.76 -22.07 -36.05
N LYS A 665 2.96 -23.35 -35.69
CA LYS A 665 2.94 -24.50 -36.62
C LYS A 665 1.55 -24.88 -37.16
N LEU A 666 0.61 -23.93 -37.24
CA LEU A 666 -0.73 -24.13 -37.79
C LEU A 666 -0.85 -23.65 -39.25
N ASP A 667 0.12 -22.87 -39.75
CA ASP A 667 0.18 -22.46 -41.15
C ASP A 667 0.44 -23.66 -42.07
N SER A 668 -0.60 -24.11 -42.76
CA SER A 668 -0.53 -25.21 -43.71
C SER A 668 0.19 -24.80 -45.01
N PRO A 669 1.01 -25.67 -45.62
CA PRO A 669 2.00 -25.23 -46.60
C PRO A 669 1.40 -24.94 -47.98
N THR A 670 1.48 -23.68 -48.42
CA THR A 670 1.29 -23.29 -49.83
C THR A 670 2.62 -23.24 -50.58
N ASN A 671 2.83 -24.20 -51.49
CA ASN A 671 3.84 -24.28 -52.55
C ASN A 671 4.92 -23.18 -52.58
N GLY A 672 6.13 -23.51 -52.14
CA GLY A 672 7.27 -22.58 -52.17
C GLY A 672 7.93 -22.40 -53.54
N THR A 673 8.73 -21.33 -53.64
CA THR A 673 9.73 -21.12 -54.71
C THR A 673 11.09 -20.94 -54.04
N LEU A 674 12.08 -21.74 -54.42
CA LEU A 674 13.44 -21.64 -53.87
C LEU A 674 14.19 -20.44 -54.48
N SER A 675 14.82 -19.63 -53.65
CA SER A 675 15.87 -18.68 -54.03
C SER A 675 16.98 -18.75 -52.98
N ILE A 676 18.21 -18.96 -53.42
CA ILE A 676 19.37 -19.23 -52.57
C ILE A 676 20.25 -17.98 -52.58
N SER A 677 20.47 -17.39 -51.41
CA SER A 677 21.47 -16.31 -51.23
C SER A 677 22.87 -16.90 -51.02
N PRO A 678 23.93 -16.35 -51.65
CA PRO A 678 25.31 -16.71 -51.36
C PRO A 678 25.73 -16.30 -49.93
N ILE A 679 26.74 -16.99 -49.40
CA ILE A 679 27.37 -16.69 -48.10
C ILE A 679 28.68 -15.94 -48.36
N GLU A 680 28.84 -14.76 -47.74
CA GLU A 680 30.16 -14.15 -47.54
C GLU A 680 30.64 -14.42 -46.11
N ALA A 681 31.91 -14.79 -45.95
CA ALA A 681 32.52 -15.05 -44.65
C ALA A 681 33.96 -14.51 -44.62
N SER A 682 34.29 -13.84 -43.51
CA SER A 682 35.53 -13.09 -43.28
C SER A 682 36.84 -13.85 -43.53
N SER A 683 37.84 -13.15 -44.07
CA SER A 683 39.22 -13.64 -44.21
C SER A 683 40.15 -13.06 -43.12
N ALA A 684 41.00 -13.90 -42.52
CA ALA A 684 42.18 -13.48 -41.77
C ALA A 684 43.16 -14.65 -41.52
N ALA A 685 44.46 -14.33 -41.44
CA ALA A 685 45.59 -15.14 -40.95
C ALA A 685 46.05 -16.36 -41.78
N ASP A 686 47.10 -16.14 -42.59
CA ASP A 686 48.09 -17.17 -42.97
C ASP A 686 48.96 -17.59 -41.76
N PRO A 687 49.68 -18.74 -41.81
CA PRO A 687 51.01 -18.70 -42.42
C PRO A 687 51.38 -19.89 -43.35
N GLU A 688 52.31 -19.58 -44.24
CA GLU A 688 53.17 -20.40 -45.12
C GLU A 688 54.02 -21.51 -44.40
N PRO A 689 54.85 -22.34 -45.08
CA PRO A 689 54.99 -22.64 -46.53
C PRO A 689 55.34 -24.11 -46.96
N VAL A 690 54.90 -24.56 -48.16
CA VAL A 690 55.72 -25.29 -49.20
C VAL A 690 56.29 -26.71 -48.81
N PRO A 691 56.88 -27.58 -49.70
CA PRO A 691 56.89 -27.71 -51.18
C PRO A 691 56.30 -29.02 -51.75
N SER A 692 55.95 -29.04 -53.05
CA SER A 692 56.70 -29.84 -54.07
C SER A 692 56.17 -29.59 -55.49
N LYS A 693 57.00 -29.85 -56.51
CA LYS A 693 56.74 -29.59 -57.93
C LYS A 693 56.67 -30.89 -58.72
N LEU A 694 55.82 -30.94 -59.76
CA LEU A 694 55.99 -31.59 -61.08
C LEU A 694 54.64 -31.39 -61.85
N ASP A 695 54.55 -31.23 -63.17
CA ASP A 695 55.58 -31.03 -64.20
C ASP A 695 55.03 -30.17 -65.37
N SER A 696 55.84 -29.97 -66.42
CA SER A 696 55.60 -29.10 -67.60
C SER A 696 55.05 -29.91 -68.81
N PRO A 697 55.04 -29.43 -70.08
CA PRO A 697 55.03 -28.07 -70.66
C PRO A 697 53.99 -27.88 -71.83
N THR A 698 53.89 -26.69 -72.45
CA THR A 698 54.19 -26.42 -73.91
C THR A 698 53.43 -25.26 -74.59
N ASN A 699 54.21 -24.45 -75.35
CA ASN A 699 53.93 -23.76 -76.64
C ASN A 699 52.86 -22.65 -76.82
N GLY A 700 53.25 -21.62 -77.59
CA GLY A 700 52.42 -20.53 -78.15
C GLY A 700 52.48 -19.24 -77.31
N THR A 701 53.19 -18.13 -77.62
CA THR A 701 53.77 -17.58 -78.89
C THR A 701 52.76 -17.40 -80.03
N LEU A 702 52.54 -16.22 -80.63
CA LEU A 702 53.10 -14.84 -80.56
C LEU A 702 51.91 -13.84 -80.56
N SER A 703 51.89 -12.69 -79.87
CA SER A 703 52.79 -11.51 -79.82
C SER A 703 52.52 -10.45 -80.92
N ILE A 704 52.80 -9.18 -80.58
CA ILE A 704 52.95 -7.99 -81.45
C ILE A 704 51.66 -7.33 -81.99
N SER A 705 51.46 -5.99 -82.01
CA SER A 705 52.05 -4.85 -81.25
C SER A 705 51.10 -3.59 -81.31
N PRO A 706 51.48 -2.30 -81.55
CA PRO A 706 51.44 -1.29 -80.47
C PRO A 706 50.99 0.15 -80.87
N ILE A 707 51.28 1.16 -80.00
CA ILE A 707 51.56 2.59 -80.35
C ILE A 707 50.32 3.41 -80.86
N GLU A 708 50.15 4.74 -80.77
CA GLU A 708 50.86 5.96 -80.25
C GLU A 708 49.72 6.84 -79.61
N ALA A 709 49.82 7.67 -78.57
CA ALA A 709 50.85 8.52 -77.93
C ALA A 709 51.00 9.97 -78.49
N SER A 710 50.53 10.95 -77.71
CA SER A 710 50.85 12.40 -77.75
C SER A 710 50.33 13.00 -76.42
N SER A 711 51.09 13.67 -75.53
CA SER A 711 52.00 14.84 -75.62
C SER A 711 51.23 16.18 -75.71
N ALA A 712 51.54 17.27 -74.98
CA ALA A 712 52.55 17.49 -73.91
C ALA A 712 52.13 18.64 -72.92
N ALA A 713 53.07 19.03 -72.04
CA ALA A 713 52.97 19.87 -70.83
C ALA A 713 52.44 21.34 -70.94
N ASP A 714 51.96 21.86 -69.78
CA ASP A 714 52.21 23.18 -69.07
C ASP A 714 52.45 24.51 -69.87
N PRO A 715 52.15 25.75 -69.38
CA PRO A 715 51.79 26.19 -68.01
C PRO A 715 50.77 27.38 -67.85
N ASN A 716 50.54 27.81 -66.59
CA ASN A 716 50.23 29.18 -66.07
C ASN A 716 49.07 30.07 -66.62
N VAL A 717 48.31 30.71 -65.71
CA VAL A 717 48.14 32.20 -65.51
C VAL A 717 46.94 32.53 -64.58
N VAL A 718 47.14 33.42 -63.59
CA VAL A 718 46.13 33.94 -62.61
C VAL A 718 46.51 35.38 -62.19
N PRO A 719 45.63 36.40 -62.35
CA PRO A 719 44.80 36.99 -61.26
C PRO A 719 43.39 37.37 -61.81
N PRO A 720 42.58 38.37 -61.34
CA PRO A 720 42.52 39.20 -60.10
C PRO A 720 41.13 39.05 -59.38
N HIS A 721 40.61 39.80 -58.38
CA HIS A 721 40.98 40.71 -57.26
C HIS A 721 39.66 40.99 -56.45
N MET A 722 39.54 41.61 -55.26
CA MET A 722 40.44 42.22 -54.24
C MET A 722 39.70 42.37 -52.88
N VAL A 723 40.43 42.41 -51.75
CA VAL A 723 40.05 42.99 -50.41
C VAL A 723 38.86 42.32 -49.64
N GLY A 724 38.87 42.16 -48.31
CA GLY A 724 39.91 42.37 -47.27
C GLY A 724 39.42 43.08 -45.98
N VAL A 725 40.15 42.89 -44.87
CA VAL A 725 40.09 43.60 -43.56
C VAL A 725 39.08 43.10 -42.49
N ASP A 726 39.64 42.32 -41.54
CA ASP A 726 39.71 42.48 -40.06
C ASP A 726 38.50 42.84 -39.15
N THR A 727 38.54 42.27 -37.94
CA THR A 727 37.74 42.57 -36.73
C THR A 727 38.27 43.77 -35.93
N PRO A 728 37.42 44.42 -35.13
CA PRO A 728 37.79 44.63 -33.71
C PRO A 728 36.62 44.44 -32.71
N GLU A 729 36.86 44.78 -31.44
CA GLU A 729 36.08 44.45 -30.24
C GLU A 729 35.03 45.50 -29.81
N ASP A 730 34.25 45.11 -28.78
CA ASP A 730 33.66 45.94 -27.70
C ASP A 730 32.39 46.82 -27.86
N SER A 731 31.76 46.96 -26.68
CA SER A 731 30.81 47.99 -26.19
C SER A 731 29.27 47.85 -26.36
N GLU A 732 28.66 47.50 -25.22
CA GLU A 732 27.50 48.14 -24.55
C GLU A 732 26.03 47.97 -25.04
N ASP A 733 25.19 47.74 -24.02
CA ASP A 733 23.72 47.68 -23.91
C ASP A 733 23.13 49.14 -23.96
N PRO A 734 21.79 49.43 -23.96
CA PRO A 734 20.65 48.52 -23.95
C PRO A 734 19.46 48.90 -24.90
N ASN A 735 18.37 48.12 -24.74
CA ASN A 735 16.96 48.57 -24.85
C ASN A 735 16.37 48.85 -26.26
N VAL A 736 15.60 47.89 -26.78
CA VAL A 736 14.60 48.09 -27.85
C VAL A 736 13.25 47.53 -27.40
N ASP A 737 12.21 48.36 -27.53
CA ASP A 737 10.85 48.06 -27.09
C ASP A 737 10.10 47.11 -28.06
N ARG A 738 9.02 46.49 -27.58
CA ARG A 738 8.26 45.45 -28.31
C ARG A 738 7.53 46.01 -29.54
N PRO A 739 7.32 45.17 -30.56
CA PRO A 739 5.94 44.93 -31.02
C PRO A 739 5.54 43.44 -30.95
N VAL A 740 4.23 43.18 -31.03
CA VAL A 740 3.61 41.87 -30.73
C VAL A 740 3.41 41.02 -31.99
N VAL A 741 3.95 39.80 -31.94
CA VAL A 741 3.57 38.59 -32.71
C VAL A 741 3.86 37.40 -31.77
N GLY A 742 3.10 36.32 -31.66
CA GLY A 742 1.82 35.93 -32.26
C GLY A 742 1.65 34.42 -32.03
N ASP A 743 0.61 33.98 -31.31
CA ASP A 743 0.49 32.59 -30.85
C ASP A 743 0.22 31.59 -31.99
N GLU A 744 1.16 30.67 -32.21
CA GLU A 744 0.91 29.40 -32.91
C GLU A 744 1.48 28.21 -32.11
N SER A 745 0.65 27.62 -31.24
CA SER A 745 0.87 26.30 -30.65
C SER A 745 -0.15 25.30 -31.20
N SER A 746 0.11 24.82 -32.42
CA SER A 746 -0.75 23.89 -33.16
C SER A 746 -0.69 22.46 -32.60
N THR A 747 -1.21 22.26 -31.39
CA THR A 747 -1.41 20.92 -30.80
C THR A 747 -2.24 20.06 -31.75
N THR A 748 -1.69 18.90 -32.13
CA THR A 748 -2.31 18.00 -33.11
C THR A 748 -3.67 17.47 -32.64
N ASN A 749 -4.57 17.20 -33.58
CA ASN A 749 -5.91 16.69 -33.26
C ASN A 749 -5.87 15.27 -32.68
N ASP A 750 -4.80 14.51 -32.90
CA ASP A 750 -4.68 13.10 -32.51
C ASP A 750 -4.70 12.93 -30.98
N ALA A 751 -4.08 13.85 -30.24
CA ALA A 751 -4.16 13.87 -28.78
C ALA A 751 -5.59 14.15 -28.26
N LYS A 752 -6.41 14.90 -29.01
CA LYS A 752 -7.84 15.11 -28.68
C LYS A 752 -8.65 13.87 -29.04
N ASN A 753 -8.35 13.25 -30.19
CA ASN A 753 -9.00 12.03 -30.66
C ASN A 753 -8.76 10.86 -29.69
N TRP A 754 -7.55 10.68 -29.14
CA TRP A 754 -7.28 9.62 -28.16
C TRP A 754 -8.06 9.83 -26.85
N TRP A 755 -8.06 11.05 -26.29
CA TRP A 755 -8.86 11.36 -25.10
C TRP A 755 -10.39 11.36 -25.33
N ALA A 756 -10.84 11.32 -26.59
CA ALA A 756 -12.24 11.10 -26.96
C ALA A 756 -12.53 9.60 -27.13
N TRP A 757 -11.66 8.86 -27.84
CA TRP A 757 -11.76 7.42 -28.04
C TRP A 757 -11.71 6.65 -26.72
N PHE A 758 -10.69 6.89 -25.88
CA PHE A 758 -10.56 6.28 -24.55
C PHE A 758 -11.74 6.60 -23.61
N LYS A 759 -12.54 7.64 -23.90
CA LYS A 759 -13.80 7.92 -23.19
C LYS A 759 -15.02 7.26 -23.82
N GLY A 760 -15.07 7.15 -25.16
CA GLY A 760 -16.10 6.42 -25.89
C GLY A 760 -16.11 4.95 -25.50
N GLU A 761 -14.95 4.30 -25.54
CA GLU A 761 -14.74 2.94 -25.05
C GLU A 761 -15.21 2.77 -23.58
N LEU A 762 -15.00 3.82 -22.76
CA LEU A 762 -15.43 3.86 -21.36
C LEU A 762 -16.95 4.11 -21.17
N ASP A 763 -17.65 4.60 -22.18
CA ASP A 763 -19.09 4.87 -22.19
C ASP A 763 -19.88 3.71 -22.80
N ASP A 764 -19.36 3.04 -23.84
CA ASP A 764 -19.95 1.80 -24.37
C ASP A 764 -19.88 0.65 -23.33
N LEU A 765 -18.79 0.59 -22.56
CA LEU A 765 -18.66 -0.31 -21.40
C LEU A 765 -19.65 0.03 -20.26
N LYS A 766 -20.18 1.26 -20.19
CA LYS A 766 -21.34 1.58 -19.31
C LYS A 766 -22.65 1.09 -19.92
N GLY A 767 -22.82 1.21 -21.23
CA GLY A 767 -23.97 0.69 -21.97
C GLY A 767 -24.23 -0.79 -21.64
N TRP A 768 -23.19 -1.61 -21.72
CA TRP A 768 -23.19 -3.03 -21.34
C TRP A 768 -23.67 -3.27 -19.89
N VAL A 769 -23.21 -2.46 -18.93
CA VAL A 769 -23.64 -2.55 -17.51
C VAL A 769 -25.09 -2.08 -17.32
N SER A 770 -25.57 -1.09 -18.07
CA SER A 770 -26.97 -0.67 -18.00
C SER A 770 -27.95 -1.69 -18.58
N ASP A 771 -27.61 -2.36 -19.68
CA ASP A 771 -28.48 -3.38 -20.27
C ASP A 771 -28.51 -4.68 -19.42
N LEU A 772 -27.38 -5.07 -18.82
CA LEU A 772 -27.33 -6.19 -17.87
C LEU A 772 -28.16 -5.97 -16.59
N THR A 773 -28.55 -4.74 -16.25
CA THR A 773 -29.37 -4.45 -15.06
C THR A 773 -30.87 -4.34 -15.34
N HIS A 774 -31.31 -4.31 -16.61
CA HIS A 774 -32.72 -4.16 -16.98
C HIS A 774 -33.33 -5.35 -17.75
N GLY A 775 -32.61 -6.49 -17.78
CA GLY A 775 -32.93 -7.68 -18.57
C GLY A 775 -34.07 -8.61 -18.09
N ASN A 776 -34.97 -8.19 -17.19
CA ASN A 776 -36.13 -9.03 -16.84
C ASN A 776 -37.36 -8.23 -16.34
N GLY A 777 -38.39 -8.10 -17.18
CA GLY A 777 -39.69 -7.61 -16.72
C GLY A 777 -40.58 -6.89 -17.75
N LYS A 778 -41.10 -7.62 -18.76
CA LYS A 778 -42.44 -7.39 -19.36
C LYS A 778 -42.80 -8.47 -20.38
N ASN A 779 -43.74 -9.33 -19.99
CA ASN A 779 -44.67 -9.96 -20.92
C ASN A 779 -46.02 -9.20 -20.83
N GLU A 780 -46.91 -9.44 -21.78
CA GLU A 780 -48.29 -8.90 -21.81
C GLU A 780 -48.45 -7.36 -21.85
N THR A 781 -48.53 -6.77 -23.04
CA THR A 781 -49.84 -6.34 -23.62
C THR A 781 -49.66 -5.52 -24.91
N GLN A 782 -49.84 -6.15 -26.07
CA GLN A 782 -50.24 -5.40 -27.28
C GLN A 782 -51.01 -6.30 -28.27
N ALA A 783 -52.32 -6.10 -28.33
CA ALA A 783 -53.20 -6.73 -29.32
C ALA A 783 -54.43 -5.83 -29.57
N ARG A 784 -54.23 -4.69 -30.25
CA ARG A 784 -55.24 -3.86 -30.96
C ARG A 784 -54.67 -2.51 -31.43
N LYS A 785 -54.02 -2.48 -32.59
CA LYS A 785 -54.54 -1.85 -33.83
C LYS A 785 -53.56 -2.02 -34.98
#